data_AF-A0A972X4L1-F1
#
_entry.id   AF-A0A972X4L1-F1
#
_cell.length_a   1.000
_cell.length_b   1.000
_cell.length_c   1.000
_cell.angle_alpha   90.00
_cell.angle_beta   90.00
_cell.angle_gamma   90.00
#
_symmetry.space_group_name_H-M   'P 1'
#
loop_
_entity.id
_entity.type
_entity.pdbx_description
1 polymer ?
#
loop_
_entity_poly.entity_id
_entity_poly.type
_entity_poly.pdbx_seq_one_letter_code
_entity_poly.pdbx_strand_id
1 'polypeptide(L)'
;DTDTNRFYFIEVNPRIQVEHTVTEEITGIDIVRRQLRVAEGWKLSDPQVGLGDQSQIRSMGTAIQCRVTTEDPENRFLPDYGRMTAYRSASGPGIRLDAGTAFSGAVVTPYFDSLLVKVTSRGLTHEEAAGHIERCLQEFRVRGVKTNIPFLINLVTHPEFLAGKCTTRFIDETPALFDFPIRRDRATRLLEYLADIIVNGNPLTKGRPAAARRTQAPLPEFDRLATPLAGTRTKLQELGPRKFAEWLRQQNRLFITDTTMRDAHQSLLATRMRTFDMLAIADAYARMAPGLFSLEMWGGATFDTSMRFLKECPWDRLLQLRERIPNVLFQMLLRASNAVGYTNYPDNVVQAFVKESAASGIDVFRVFDPLNWVPNMQVAIDAVLESGAICEAAICYTGDVLDPKRTKYSLNYYVTLAKELEKLGAHMLAIKDMAGLCKPFAAATLVKALRDEIGIPIHFHTHDTSGASLASALEAARAGASVVDAALAPFAGLTSQPNLNAIVESVRNTPLDTGLDPEPLRHLAHYWAAVREHYTAFECGMKAPDADLYVHEMPGGQFTNLLEQAKALGLGDRWEDVCRAYAQVNQLLGDIVKVTPTSKAVGDLALLLVTNGLEAADLLGDARELSYPESVIDLLAGRMGQPPGGFPPEVVRRIVRPGDVVTGRPGLSLPPADFQAAEKQVTDLVGHAASPREVLSWLLYGRVFQDYVQHAAQYGDVSVLPTPAFLEGPKPGEELAVDIEPGKTLVIRLLSVGEPHIDGTRTVFFELNGQPRSVSVADKSLEAKIQRRPKAAVGDAREVGAPMPGLIVTVAVRPGDTVTKGQKLLSLEAMKMETTVYAERDGKVAEVLVSPGTPVEAAELVVRYADA
;
A
#
# COMPACT_ATOMS: atom_id res chain seq x y z
N ASP A 1 31.40 12.12 48.55
CA ASP A 1 30.05 11.98 49.12
C ASP A 1 29.42 13.35 49.13
N THR A 2 28.37 13.52 48.33
CA THR A 2 27.75 14.84 48.06
C THR A 2 26.99 15.36 49.27
N ASP A 3 26.40 14.47 50.08
CA ASP A 3 25.61 14.83 51.26
C ASP A 3 26.50 15.34 52.40
N THR A 4 27.68 14.74 52.56
CA THR A 4 28.63 15.08 53.64
C THR A 4 29.76 16.01 53.19
N ASN A 5 29.88 16.28 51.89
CA ASN A 5 30.98 17.03 51.27
C ASN A 5 32.38 16.49 51.66
N ARG A 6 32.52 15.16 51.72
CA ARG A 6 33.76 14.44 52.07
C ARG A 6 34.24 13.54 50.93
N PHE A 7 35.55 13.32 50.86
CA PHE A 7 36.16 12.33 49.95
C PHE A 7 36.63 11.09 50.73
N TYR A 8 36.55 9.93 50.09
CA TYR A 8 36.96 8.65 50.66
C TYR A 8 37.84 7.93 49.64
N PHE A 9 39.01 7.47 50.07
CA PHE A 9 39.88 6.64 49.23
C PHE A 9 39.23 5.27 49.02
N ILE A 10 39.25 4.78 47.77
CA ILE A 10 38.69 3.47 47.41
C ILE A 10 39.74 2.54 46.80
N GLU A 11 40.59 3.05 45.90
CA GLU A 11 41.45 2.21 45.07
C GLU A 11 42.60 3.04 44.45
N VAL A 12 43.69 2.34 44.09
CA VAL A 12 44.71 2.83 43.14
C VAL A 12 44.70 1.91 41.92
N ASN A 13 44.70 2.50 40.72
CA ASN A 13 44.87 1.78 39.47
C ASN A 13 46.34 1.90 39.01
N PRO A 14 47.20 0.87 39.20
CA PRO A 14 48.63 0.95 38.90
C PRO A 14 48.94 0.78 37.40
N ARG A 15 48.13 1.38 36.54
CA ARG A 15 48.22 1.31 35.08
C ARG A 15 47.50 2.50 34.45
N ILE A 16 47.68 2.69 33.15
CA ILE A 16 46.84 3.63 32.41
C ILE A 16 45.37 3.20 32.42
N GLN A 17 44.47 4.17 32.44
CA GLN A 17 43.04 3.95 32.36
C GLN A 17 42.50 4.30 30.98
N VAL A 18 41.38 3.71 30.61
CA VAL A 18 40.79 3.87 29.27
C VAL A 18 40.35 5.33 29.03
N GLU A 19 39.96 6.01 30.10
CA GLU A 19 39.53 7.41 30.22
C GLU A 19 40.68 8.43 30.27
N HIS A 20 41.95 8.02 30.17
CA HIS A 20 43.09 8.97 30.18
C HIS A 20 42.94 10.09 29.14
N THR A 21 42.26 9.83 28.03
CA THR A 21 42.06 10.79 26.93
C THR A 21 41.36 12.07 27.37
N VAL A 22 40.46 12.04 28.36
CA VAL A 22 39.81 13.28 28.86
C VAL A 22 40.83 14.19 29.55
N THR A 23 41.78 13.60 30.29
CA THR A 23 42.86 14.35 30.93
C THR A 23 43.83 14.91 29.90
N GLU A 24 44.15 14.14 28.86
CA GLU A 24 45.01 14.64 27.77
C GLU A 24 44.36 15.83 27.05
N GLU A 25 43.06 15.77 26.77
CA GLU A 25 42.35 16.85 26.07
C GLU A 25 42.29 18.17 26.85
N ILE A 26 42.14 18.12 28.18
CA ILE A 26 42.07 19.34 29.00
C ILE A 26 43.44 19.85 29.44
N THR A 27 44.48 19.01 29.47
CA THR A 27 45.83 19.42 29.89
C THR A 27 46.79 19.66 28.73
N GLY A 28 46.51 19.10 27.55
CA GLY A 28 47.45 19.05 26.43
C GLY A 28 48.63 18.10 26.66
N ILE A 29 48.61 17.29 27.72
CA ILE A 29 49.69 16.36 28.07
C ILE A 29 49.34 14.97 27.54
N ASP A 30 50.14 14.46 26.61
CA ASP A 30 50.06 13.07 26.14
C ASP A 30 50.71 12.14 27.18
N ILE A 31 49.86 11.51 27.99
CA ILE A 31 50.18 10.68 29.15
C ILE A 31 50.93 9.42 28.72
N VAL A 32 50.49 8.78 27.63
CA VAL A 32 51.11 7.53 27.13
C VAL A 32 52.58 7.76 26.81
N ARG A 33 52.91 8.85 26.11
CA ARG A 33 54.29 9.22 25.82
C ARG A 33 55.10 9.47 27.09
N ARG A 34 54.52 10.06 28.14
CA ARG A 34 55.23 10.32 29.40
C ARG A 34 55.47 9.03 30.17
N GLN A 35 54.55 8.06 30.15
CA GLN A 35 54.80 6.74 30.70
C GLN A 35 56.02 6.07 30.06
N LEU A 36 56.16 6.17 28.73
CA LEU A 36 57.33 5.66 28.01
C LEU A 36 58.62 6.40 28.43
N ARG A 37 58.60 7.73 28.53
CA ARG A 37 59.78 8.50 29.00
C ARG A 37 60.19 8.15 30.42
N VAL A 38 59.23 7.96 31.32
CA VAL A 38 59.54 7.52 32.69
C VAL A 38 60.15 6.11 32.69
N ALA A 39 59.62 5.20 31.85
CA ALA A 39 60.16 3.86 31.71
C ALA A 39 61.58 3.83 31.09
N GLU A 40 61.94 4.82 30.27
CA GLU A 40 63.30 5.03 29.77
C GLU A 40 64.29 5.53 30.86
N GLY A 41 63.80 5.84 32.06
CA GLY A 41 64.62 6.28 33.20
C GLY A 41 64.66 7.80 33.40
N TRP A 42 63.90 8.57 32.61
CA TRP A 42 63.81 10.02 32.80
C TRP A 42 63.02 10.39 34.06
N LYS A 43 63.52 11.36 34.82
CA LYS A 43 62.79 11.94 35.97
C LYS A 43 61.65 12.82 35.44
N LEU A 44 60.54 12.93 36.18
CA LEU A 44 59.40 13.78 35.79
C LEU A 44 59.77 15.25 35.57
N SER A 45 60.76 15.75 36.31
CA SER A 45 61.26 17.13 36.21
C SER A 45 62.22 17.34 35.03
N ASP A 46 62.59 16.28 34.29
CA ASP A 46 63.51 16.40 33.18
C ASP A 46 62.84 17.12 31.99
N PRO A 47 63.53 18.09 31.35
CA PRO A 47 63.02 18.76 30.16
C PRO A 47 62.58 17.81 29.04
N GLN A 48 63.13 16.59 28.96
CA GLN A 48 62.74 15.57 27.97
C GLN A 48 61.35 14.95 28.23
N VAL A 49 60.85 14.99 29.48
CA VAL A 49 59.48 14.57 29.83
C VAL A 49 58.49 15.71 29.59
N GLY A 50 58.95 16.95 29.80
CA GLY A 50 58.22 18.16 29.42
C GLY A 50 56.97 18.43 30.26
N LEU A 51 56.99 18.08 31.56
CA LEU A 51 55.90 18.38 32.52
C LEU A 51 56.15 19.66 33.32
N GLY A 52 57.41 20.01 33.57
CA GLY A 52 57.78 21.19 34.38
C GLY A 52 57.36 21.06 35.84
N ASP A 53 57.08 22.20 36.47
CA ASP A 53 56.54 22.27 37.84
C ASP A 53 55.02 22.06 37.85
N GLN A 54 54.47 21.52 38.94
CA GLN A 54 53.04 21.27 39.10
C GLN A 54 52.19 22.53 38.85
N SER A 55 52.70 23.72 39.15
CA SER A 55 52.01 25.01 38.90
C SER A 55 51.81 25.35 37.42
N GLN A 56 52.52 24.68 36.51
CA GLN A 56 52.39 24.86 35.06
C GLN A 56 51.28 23.99 34.46
N ILE A 57 50.86 22.93 35.16
CA ILE A 57 49.79 22.05 34.72
C ILE A 57 48.45 22.73 34.98
N ARG A 58 47.72 23.04 33.90
CA ARG A 58 46.41 23.70 33.96
C ARG A 58 45.38 22.89 33.18
N SER A 59 44.13 22.97 33.63
CA SER A 59 42.99 22.48 32.86
C SER A 59 42.47 23.59 31.94
N MET A 60 42.25 23.27 30.67
CA MET A 60 41.64 24.14 29.68
C MET A 60 40.29 23.56 29.25
N GLY A 61 39.21 24.15 29.78
CA GLY A 61 37.85 23.71 29.51
C GLY A 61 37.52 22.35 30.15
N THR A 62 36.62 21.62 29.50
CA THR A 62 36.07 20.33 29.92
C THR A 62 36.20 19.32 28.77
N ALA A 63 36.35 18.05 29.12
CA ALA A 63 36.31 16.95 28.17
C ALA A 63 35.37 15.83 28.64
N ILE A 64 34.71 15.17 27.70
CA ILE A 64 33.80 14.05 27.94
C ILE A 64 34.25 12.87 27.07
N GLN A 65 34.31 11.66 27.63
CA GLN A 65 34.52 10.44 26.87
C GLN A 65 33.24 9.59 26.89
N CYS A 66 32.79 9.17 25.72
CA CYS A 66 31.80 8.11 25.54
C CYS A 66 32.44 6.89 24.86
N ARG A 67 32.05 5.70 25.30
CA ARG A 67 32.46 4.44 24.67
C ARG A 67 31.32 3.91 23.84
N VAL A 68 31.49 3.90 22.53
CA VAL A 68 30.53 3.30 21.61
C VAL A 68 30.79 1.80 21.56
N THR A 69 29.83 1.01 22.00
CA THR A 69 29.91 -0.46 22.08
C THR A 69 28.82 -1.11 21.21
N THR A 70 28.87 -2.43 21.05
CA THR A 70 27.78 -3.21 20.42
C THR A 70 26.67 -3.62 21.39
N GLU A 71 26.69 -3.14 22.63
CA GLU A 71 25.65 -3.45 23.62
C GLU A 71 24.31 -2.85 23.18
N ASP A 72 23.26 -3.67 23.19
CA ASP A 72 21.92 -3.23 22.83
C ASP A 72 21.14 -2.79 24.08
N PRO A 73 20.88 -1.48 24.27
CA PRO A 73 20.13 -0.99 25.43
C PRO A 73 18.71 -1.54 25.50
N GLU A 74 18.10 -1.89 24.36
CA GLU A 74 16.75 -2.50 24.31
C GLU A 74 16.78 -3.98 24.73
N ASN A 75 17.95 -4.61 24.71
CA ASN A 75 18.16 -6.00 25.09
C ASN A 75 19.12 -6.13 26.29
N ARG A 76 18.90 -5.29 27.32
CA ARG A 76 19.64 -5.32 28.60
C ARG A 76 21.16 -5.21 28.44
N PHE A 77 21.61 -4.42 27.47
CA PHE A 77 23.03 -4.21 27.16
C PHE A 77 23.79 -5.49 26.81
N LEU A 78 23.10 -6.53 26.33
CA LEU A 78 23.77 -7.67 25.74
C LEU A 78 24.55 -7.23 24.49
N PRO A 79 25.85 -7.56 24.37
CA PRO A 79 26.61 -7.27 23.17
C PRO A 79 26.05 -7.98 21.95
N ASP A 80 25.82 -7.23 20.89
CA ASP A 80 25.49 -7.76 19.57
C ASP A 80 26.76 -8.17 18.82
N TYR A 81 26.64 -9.21 18.00
CA TYR A 81 27.75 -9.82 17.27
C TYR A 81 27.42 -9.97 15.81
N GLY A 82 28.46 -9.94 14.98
CA GLY A 82 28.28 -10.13 13.55
C GLY A 82 29.13 -9.20 12.72
N ARG A 83 28.84 -9.20 11.42
CA ARG A 83 29.57 -8.38 10.46
C ARG A 83 29.00 -6.98 10.43
N MET A 84 29.84 -5.99 10.69
CA MET A 84 29.50 -4.60 10.48
C MET A 84 29.44 -4.29 8.98
N THR A 85 28.24 -4.10 8.45
CA THR A 85 28.00 -3.83 7.03
C THR A 85 28.39 -2.40 6.63
N ALA A 86 28.33 -1.46 7.57
CA ALA A 86 28.85 -0.11 7.38
C ALA A 86 29.33 0.51 8.69
N TYR A 87 30.48 1.19 8.63
CA TYR A 87 31.01 2.04 9.70
C TYR A 87 31.42 3.40 9.14
N ARG A 88 30.85 4.47 9.70
CA ARG A 88 31.31 5.84 9.49
C ARG A 88 31.35 6.54 10.83
N SER A 89 32.54 7.03 11.18
CA SER A 89 32.73 7.91 12.33
C SER A 89 32.41 9.36 11.99
N ALA A 90 32.11 10.15 13.02
CA ALA A 90 32.06 11.60 12.91
C ALA A 90 33.49 12.18 12.90
N SER A 91 33.62 13.46 12.56
CA SER A 91 34.88 14.21 12.63
C SER A 91 34.60 15.68 12.95
N GLY A 92 35.64 16.50 13.07
CA GLY A 92 35.53 17.94 13.26
C GLY A 92 36.29 18.47 14.49
N PRO A 93 36.36 19.80 14.65
CA PRO A 93 37.04 20.42 15.79
C PRO A 93 36.52 19.90 17.13
N GLY A 94 37.44 19.66 18.06
CA GLY A 94 37.09 19.25 19.43
C GLY A 94 36.64 17.79 19.57
N ILE A 95 36.76 16.96 18.52
CA ILE A 95 36.51 15.52 18.59
C ILE A 95 37.80 14.73 18.39
N ARG A 96 38.05 13.80 19.30
CA ARG A 96 39.10 12.77 19.23
C ARG A 96 38.46 11.39 19.20
N LEU A 97 38.96 10.52 18.33
CA LEU A 97 38.49 9.14 18.18
C LEU A 97 39.65 8.18 18.37
N ASP A 98 39.47 7.23 19.29
CA ASP A 98 40.39 6.13 19.53
C ASP A 98 39.62 4.83 19.19
N ALA A 99 39.76 4.37 17.94
CA ALA A 99 39.03 3.21 17.43
C ALA A 99 39.62 1.88 17.90
N GLY A 100 38.74 0.93 18.24
CA GLY A 100 39.06 -0.49 18.42
C GLY A 100 38.84 -1.26 17.12
N THR A 101 38.00 -2.30 17.17
CA THR A 101 37.66 -3.13 15.99
C THR A 101 36.53 -2.49 15.18
N ALA A 102 36.76 -1.28 14.66
CA ALA A 102 35.71 -0.50 14.02
C ALA A 102 36.05 -0.03 12.60
N PHE A 103 35.71 -0.86 11.61
CA PHE A 103 35.77 -0.53 10.18
C PHE A 103 34.74 -1.34 9.38
N SER A 104 34.33 -0.83 8.20
CA SER A 104 33.36 -1.52 7.35
C SER A 104 33.86 -2.92 6.96
N GLY A 105 33.05 -3.94 7.21
CA GLY A 105 33.39 -5.34 6.98
C GLY A 105 34.00 -6.06 8.19
N ALA A 106 34.35 -5.35 9.27
CA ALA A 106 34.82 -5.96 10.51
C ALA A 106 33.77 -6.92 11.09
N VAL A 107 34.25 -7.99 11.75
CA VAL A 107 33.39 -8.97 12.42
C VAL A 107 33.58 -8.84 13.91
N VAL A 108 32.53 -8.47 14.63
CA VAL A 108 32.52 -8.40 16.08
C VAL A 108 32.26 -9.80 16.60
N THR A 109 33.23 -10.33 17.35
CA THR A 109 33.19 -11.69 17.91
C THR A 109 32.85 -11.66 19.40
N PRO A 110 32.24 -12.72 19.95
CA PRO A 110 31.88 -12.79 21.37
C PRO A 110 33.05 -13.00 22.34
N TYR A 111 34.29 -13.04 21.85
CA TYR A 111 35.46 -13.40 22.65
C TYR A 111 36.13 -12.21 23.36
N PHE A 112 35.81 -10.98 22.98
CA PHE A 112 36.43 -9.76 23.49
C PHE A 112 35.37 -8.73 23.91
N ASP A 113 35.85 -7.64 24.50
CA ASP A 113 35.08 -6.41 24.73
C ASP A 113 34.32 -5.98 23.45
N SER A 114 33.09 -5.49 23.64
CA SER A 114 32.19 -4.97 22.61
C SER A 114 32.53 -3.54 22.12
N LEU A 115 33.62 -2.95 22.61
CA LEU A 115 34.09 -1.61 22.26
C LEU A 115 34.39 -1.48 20.76
N LEU A 116 33.66 -0.59 20.10
CA LEU A 116 33.92 -0.16 18.73
C LEU A 116 34.88 1.03 18.70
N VAL A 117 34.54 2.11 19.40
CA VAL A 117 35.33 3.35 19.37
C VAL A 117 35.10 4.17 20.63
N LYS A 118 36.16 4.78 21.14
CA LYS A 118 36.07 5.80 22.18
C LYS A 118 35.96 7.16 21.51
N VAL A 119 34.95 7.91 21.89
CA VAL A 119 34.69 9.26 21.43
C VAL A 119 35.02 10.20 22.57
N THR A 120 36.05 11.02 22.42
CA THR A 120 36.36 12.08 23.39
C THR A 120 36.07 13.42 22.76
N SER A 121 35.29 14.27 23.43
CA SER A 121 35.11 15.66 23.04
C SER A 121 35.83 16.59 24.01
N ARG A 122 36.12 17.80 23.54
CA ARG A 122 36.47 18.94 24.39
C ARG A 122 35.62 20.16 24.07
N GLY A 123 35.41 20.99 25.08
CA GLY A 123 34.74 22.29 24.97
C GLY A 123 35.24 23.24 26.07
N LEU A 124 34.96 24.53 25.95
CA LEU A 124 35.28 25.49 27.02
C LEU A 124 34.38 25.30 28.24
N THR A 125 33.18 24.75 28.03
CA THR A 125 32.24 24.37 29.08
C THR A 125 31.84 22.90 28.98
N HIS A 126 31.25 22.37 30.06
CA HIS A 126 30.69 21.01 30.08
C HIS A 126 29.57 20.84 29.04
N GLU A 127 28.69 21.84 28.91
CA GLU A 127 27.61 21.85 27.93
C GLU A 127 28.14 21.82 26.48
N GLU A 128 29.20 22.58 26.19
CA GLU A 128 29.82 22.57 24.85
C GLU A 128 30.45 21.22 24.54
N ALA A 129 31.17 20.62 25.49
CA ALA A 129 31.72 19.28 25.34
C ALA A 129 30.60 18.23 25.13
N ALA A 130 29.49 18.34 25.86
CA ALA A 130 28.33 17.46 25.72
C ALA A 130 27.66 17.62 24.34
N GLY A 131 27.47 18.85 23.87
CA GLY A 131 26.94 19.12 22.52
C GLY A 131 27.84 18.59 21.41
N HIS A 132 29.16 18.66 21.57
CA HIS A 132 30.11 18.03 20.65
C HIS A 132 29.96 16.50 20.62
N ILE A 133 29.79 15.83 21.77
CA ILE A 133 29.49 14.39 21.84
C ILE A 133 28.15 14.10 21.17
N GLU A 134 27.10 14.84 21.50
CA GLU A 134 25.76 14.62 20.96
C GLU A 134 25.79 14.65 19.42
N ARG A 135 26.34 15.72 18.83
CA ARG A 135 26.52 15.84 17.38
C ARG A 135 27.33 14.67 16.82
N CYS A 136 28.44 14.32 17.47
CA CYS A 136 29.31 13.22 17.06
C CYS A 136 28.53 11.89 17.00
N LEU A 137 27.80 11.56 18.07
CA LEU A 137 26.98 10.35 18.19
C LEU A 137 25.83 10.32 17.16
N GLN A 138 25.19 11.45 16.89
CA GLN A 138 24.14 11.56 15.87
C GLN A 138 24.67 11.38 14.44
N GLU A 139 25.94 11.73 14.18
CA GLU A 139 26.59 11.56 12.88
C GLU A 139 27.10 10.13 12.62
N PHE A 140 27.35 9.35 13.67
CA PHE A 140 27.79 7.96 13.53
C PHE A 140 26.80 7.15 12.69
N ARG A 141 27.34 6.34 11.77
CA ARG A 141 26.58 5.33 11.05
C ARG A 141 27.24 3.98 11.27
N VAL A 142 26.64 3.20 12.15
CA VAL A 142 26.99 1.80 12.42
C VAL A 142 25.81 0.93 11.97
N ARG A 143 26.11 -0.10 11.15
CA ARG A 143 25.11 -1.03 10.59
C ARG A 143 25.67 -2.46 10.61
N GLY A 144 24.77 -3.43 10.74
CA GLY A 144 25.12 -4.85 10.87
C GLY A 144 25.23 -5.34 12.31
N VAL A 145 25.37 -4.42 13.27
CA VAL A 145 25.25 -4.66 14.71
C VAL A 145 24.51 -3.52 15.39
N LYS A 146 23.85 -3.79 16.51
CA LYS A 146 23.29 -2.80 17.44
C LYS A 146 24.40 -2.05 18.18
N THR A 147 24.05 -0.90 18.77
CA THR A 147 25.00 -0.05 19.50
C THR A 147 24.34 0.68 20.65
N ASN A 148 25.11 1.02 21.68
CA ASN A 148 24.66 1.82 22.82
C ASN A 148 24.47 3.33 22.54
N ILE A 149 24.67 3.80 21.29
CA ILE A 149 24.55 5.21 20.88
C ILE A 149 23.23 5.88 21.34
N PRO A 150 22.03 5.28 21.21
CA PRO A 150 20.79 5.91 21.65
C PRO A 150 20.80 6.25 23.15
N PHE A 151 21.30 5.33 23.97
CA PHE A 151 21.46 5.53 25.41
C PHE A 151 22.46 6.65 25.71
N LEU A 152 23.60 6.68 25.01
CA LEU A 152 24.61 7.72 25.19
C LEU A 152 24.07 9.12 24.84
N ILE A 153 23.24 9.24 23.80
CA ILE A 153 22.58 10.50 23.44
C ILE A 153 21.66 10.95 24.59
N ASN A 154 20.74 10.08 25.03
CA ASN A 154 19.84 10.38 26.14
C ASN A 154 20.61 10.84 27.40
N LEU A 155 21.74 10.17 27.70
CA LEU A 155 22.61 10.49 28.82
C LEU A 155 23.22 11.89 28.72
N VAL A 156 23.88 12.21 27.60
CA VAL A 156 24.61 13.49 27.46
C VAL A 156 23.68 14.69 27.31
N THR A 157 22.44 14.48 26.90
CA THR A 157 21.41 15.53 26.81
C THR A 157 20.58 15.67 28.09
N HIS A 158 20.75 14.79 29.08
CA HIS A 158 19.93 14.83 30.29
C HIS A 158 20.25 16.06 31.16
N PRO A 159 19.24 16.79 31.67
CA PRO A 159 19.46 18.01 32.46
C PRO A 159 20.38 17.83 33.67
N GLU A 160 20.28 16.70 34.39
CA GLU A 160 21.16 16.44 35.54
C GLU A 160 22.61 16.16 35.15
N PHE A 161 22.84 15.54 33.98
CA PHE A 161 24.17 15.32 33.43
C PHE A 161 24.81 16.64 33.00
N LEU A 162 24.05 17.49 32.31
CA LEU A 162 24.49 18.83 31.91
C LEU A 162 24.76 19.74 33.12
N ALA A 163 23.99 19.59 34.20
CA ALA A 163 24.22 20.30 35.46
C ALA A 163 25.44 19.79 36.26
N GLY A 164 26.06 18.67 35.85
CA GLY A 164 27.19 18.06 36.56
C GLY A 164 26.83 17.49 37.93
N LYS A 165 25.56 17.10 38.13
CA LYS A 165 25.03 16.67 39.44
C LYS A 165 24.83 15.14 39.58
N CYS A 166 25.26 14.36 38.59
CA CYS A 166 25.10 12.91 38.60
C CYS A 166 25.85 12.25 39.77
N THR A 167 25.19 11.27 40.39
CA THR A 167 25.81 10.33 41.35
C THR A 167 26.00 8.96 40.70
N THR A 168 26.62 8.02 41.41
CA THR A 168 26.80 6.65 40.91
C THR A 168 25.47 5.90 40.69
N ARG A 169 24.35 6.38 41.24
CA ARG A 169 23.02 5.76 41.08
C ARG A 169 22.17 6.41 40.00
N PHE A 170 22.65 7.49 39.38
CA PHE A 170 21.86 8.28 38.43
C PHE A 170 21.24 7.44 37.30
N ILE A 171 22.00 6.52 36.70
CA ILE A 171 21.50 5.66 35.63
C ILE A 171 20.43 4.69 36.15
N ASP A 172 20.65 4.10 37.33
CA ASP A 172 19.73 3.14 37.96
C ASP A 172 18.40 3.80 38.39
N GLU A 173 18.45 5.09 38.75
CA GLU A 173 17.32 5.86 39.27
C GLU A 173 16.61 6.71 38.19
N THR A 174 17.06 6.66 36.93
CA THR A 174 16.49 7.47 35.82
C THR A 174 15.96 6.60 34.67
N PRO A 175 14.74 6.03 34.79
CA PRO A 175 14.15 5.17 33.76
C PRO A 175 14.02 5.83 32.38
N ALA A 176 13.84 7.16 32.33
CA ALA A 176 13.70 7.91 31.08
C ALA A 176 14.94 7.83 30.16
N LEU A 177 16.11 7.44 30.68
CA LEU A 177 17.29 7.20 29.84
C LEU A 177 17.11 6.01 28.89
N PHE A 178 16.16 5.12 29.18
CA PHE A 178 15.86 3.92 28.40
C PHE A 178 14.66 4.10 27.44
N ASP A 179 14.11 5.31 27.36
CA ASP A 179 13.07 5.64 26.39
C ASP A 179 13.72 5.98 25.05
N PHE A 180 13.68 5.03 24.11
CA PHE A 180 14.31 5.17 22.79
C PHE A 180 13.27 5.43 21.69
N PRO A 181 13.55 6.34 20.74
CA PRO A 181 12.68 6.55 19.60
C PRO A 181 12.72 5.33 18.66
N ILE A 182 11.54 4.86 18.25
CA ILE A 182 11.39 3.74 17.30
C ILE A 182 12.04 4.11 15.97
N ARG A 183 13.10 3.38 15.59
CA ARG A 183 13.75 3.54 14.29
C ARG A 183 12.83 3.03 13.18
N ARG A 184 12.41 3.91 12.27
CA ARG A 184 11.48 3.57 11.18
C ARG A 184 12.09 2.74 10.04
N ASP A 185 13.43 2.65 9.96
CA ASP A 185 14.25 1.93 8.97
C ASP A 185 13.74 1.89 7.50
N ARG A 186 13.16 3.02 7.06
CA ARG A 186 12.42 3.10 5.78
C ARG A 186 13.25 2.70 4.56
N ALA A 187 14.52 3.11 4.52
CA ALA A 187 15.38 2.82 3.38
C ALA A 187 15.67 1.32 3.25
N THR A 188 15.95 0.63 4.35
CA THR A 188 16.23 -0.81 4.33
C THR A 188 15.00 -1.59 3.86
N ARG A 189 13.82 -1.25 4.38
CA ARG A 189 12.55 -1.89 3.99
C ARG A 189 12.22 -1.72 2.50
N LEU A 190 12.49 -0.54 1.93
CA LEU A 190 12.34 -0.32 0.49
C LEU A 190 13.35 -1.14 -0.33
N LEU A 191 14.60 -1.24 0.12
CA LEU A 191 15.60 -2.09 -0.54
C LEU A 191 15.21 -3.59 -0.48
N GLU A 192 14.59 -4.03 0.62
CA GLU A 192 14.03 -5.39 0.75
C GLU A 192 12.92 -5.66 -0.25
N TYR A 193 12.00 -4.70 -0.45
CA TYR A 193 10.98 -4.82 -1.48
C TYR A 193 11.60 -4.92 -2.88
N LEU A 194 12.50 -4.00 -3.22
CA LEU A 194 13.17 -4.01 -4.52
C LEU A 194 13.95 -5.32 -4.73
N ALA A 195 14.64 -5.83 -3.71
CA ALA A 195 15.35 -7.09 -3.75
C ALA A 195 14.39 -8.29 -4.03
N ASP A 196 13.24 -8.35 -3.37
CA ASP A 196 12.22 -9.38 -3.61
C ASP A 196 11.69 -9.31 -5.05
N ILE A 197 11.41 -8.12 -5.58
CA ILE A 197 10.96 -7.97 -6.97
C ILE A 197 12.07 -8.35 -7.96
N ILE A 198 13.33 -7.99 -7.71
CA ILE A 198 14.45 -8.35 -8.60
C ILE A 198 14.67 -9.87 -8.63
N VAL A 199 14.62 -10.54 -7.48
CA VAL A 199 14.93 -11.98 -7.37
C VAL A 199 13.73 -12.85 -7.74
N ASN A 200 12.55 -12.53 -7.23
CA ASN A 200 11.36 -13.38 -7.34
C ASN A 200 10.37 -12.93 -8.42
N GLY A 201 10.55 -11.72 -8.97
CA GLY A 201 9.60 -11.08 -9.88
C GLY A 201 8.32 -10.63 -9.18
N ASN A 202 7.59 -9.71 -9.83
CA ASN A 202 6.27 -9.31 -9.36
C ASN A 202 5.20 -10.30 -9.87
N PRO A 203 4.38 -10.92 -9.00
CA PRO A 203 3.31 -11.82 -9.42
C PRO A 203 2.32 -11.20 -10.40
N LEU A 204 2.13 -9.88 -10.36
CA LEU A 204 1.19 -9.15 -11.23
C LEU A 204 1.66 -9.07 -12.69
N THR A 205 2.96 -9.08 -12.92
CA THR A 205 3.57 -8.92 -14.26
C THR A 205 4.28 -10.18 -14.73
N LYS A 206 4.31 -11.25 -13.92
CA LYS A 206 4.94 -12.53 -14.27
C LYS A 206 4.35 -13.10 -15.56
N GLY A 207 5.21 -13.36 -16.54
CA GLY A 207 4.81 -13.90 -17.84
C GLY A 207 4.14 -12.88 -18.77
N ARG A 208 4.17 -11.59 -18.43
CA ARG A 208 3.59 -10.49 -19.23
C ARG A 208 4.69 -9.64 -19.87
N PRO A 209 4.37 -8.85 -20.92
CA PRO A 209 5.33 -7.92 -21.52
C PRO A 209 5.87 -6.92 -20.49
N ALA A 210 7.18 -6.63 -20.57
CA ALA A 210 7.81 -5.60 -19.77
C ALA A 210 7.32 -4.20 -20.17
N ALA A 211 7.48 -3.22 -19.28
CA ALA A 211 7.17 -1.82 -19.52
C ALA A 211 7.94 -1.30 -20.75
N ALA A 212 7.21 -0.69 -21.69
CA ALA A 212 7.79 -0.08 -22.88
C ALA A 212 8.68 1.13 -22.53
N ARG A 213 8.41 1.78 -21.39
CA ARG A 213 9.19 2.90 -20.86
C ARG A 213 9.56 2.66 -19.40
N ARG A 214 10.81 2.97 -19.06
CA ARG A 214 11.31 2.97 -17.67
C ARG A 214 11.68 4.36 -17.13
N THR A 215 12.03 5.30 -18.01
CA THR A 215 12.34 6.69 -17.63
C THR A 215 11.09 7.43 -17.17
N GLN A 216 11.22 8.38 -16.25
CA GLN A 216 10.10 9.20 -15.78
C GLN A 216 9.32 9.85 -16.94
N ALA A 217 8.00 9.94 -16.80
CA ALA A 217 7.15 10.66 -17.74
C ALA A 217 7.46 12.17 -17.70
N PRO A 218 7.59 12.83 -18.86
CA PRO A 218 7.88 14.26 -18.91
C PRO A 218 6.68 15.06 -18.38
N LEU A 219 6.95 15.90 -17.37
CA LEU A 219 5.93 16.79 -16.83
C LEU A 219 5.72 18.00 -17.76
N PRO A 220 4.49 18.51 -17.89
CA PRO A 220 4.22 19.73 -18.62
C PRO A 220 4.88 20.93 -17.95
N GLU A 221 5.24 21.94 -18.74
CA GLU A 221 5.71 23.23 -18.24
C GLU A 221 4.53 24.11 -17.82
N PHE A 222 4.59 24.65 -16.62
CA PHE A 222 3.63 25.62 -16.08
C PHE A 222 4.28 26.41 -14.94
N ASP A 223 3.72 27.57 -14.61
CA ASP A 223 4.17 28.34 -13.44
C ASP A 223 3.74 27.63 -12.15
N ARG A 224 4.70 26.98 -11.48
CA ARG A 224 4.47 26.26 -10.22
C ARG A 224 4.14 27.19 -9.05
N LEU A 225 4.55 28.47 -9.13
CA LEU A 225 4.33 29.47 -8.08
C LEU A 225 2.99 30.18 -8.24
N ALA A 226 2.39 30.14 -9.44
CA ALA A 226 1.06 30.67 -9.66
C ALA A 226 0.02 29.97 -8.76
N THR A 227 -0.87 30.78 -8.17
CA THR A 227 -2.03 30.24 -7.45
C THR A 227 -3.00 29.60 -8.44
N PRO A 228 -3.51 28.38 -8.19
CA PRO A 228 -4.55 27.78 -9.03
C PRO A 228 -5.77 28.71 -9.17
N LEU A 229 -6.29 28.85 -10.39
CA LEU A 229 -7.49 29.65 -10.66
C LEU A 229 -8.72 29.04 -9.96
N ALA A 230 -9.71 29.85 -9.61
CA ALA A 230 -10.97 29.35 -9.07
C ALA A 230 -11.63 28.39 -10.07
N GLY A 231 -12.05 27.22 -9.59
CA GLY A 231 -12.68 26.18 -10.39
C GLY A 231 -14.06 25.81 -9.88
N THR A 232 -14.57 24.67 -10.34
CA THR A 232 -15.91 24.18 -9.97
C THR A 232 -16.06 23.87 -8.48
N ARG A 233 -14.99 23.48 -7.79
CA ARG A 233 -15.04 23.25 -6.34
C ARG A 233 -15.18 24.53 -5.55
N THR A 234 -14.46 25.58 -5.95
CA THR A 234 -14.65 26.93 -5.38
C THR A 234 -16.10 27.36 -5.53
N LYS A 235 -16.69 27.10 -6.71
CA LYS A 235 -18.11 27.42 -6.97
C LYS A 235 -19.09 26.63 -6.11
N LEU A 236 -18.82 25.34 -5.88
CA LEU A 236 -19.60 24.52 -4.94
C LEU A 236 -19.54 25.10 -3.52
N GLN A 237 -18.35 25.48 -3.05
CA GLN A 237 -18.15 26.06 -1.71
C GLN A 237 -18.91 27.39 -1.54
N GLU A 238 -19.00 28.22 -2.59
CA GLU A 238 -19.76 29.47 -2.58
C GLU A 238 -21.28 29.25 -2.55
N LEU A 239 -21.78 28.28 -3.31
CA LEU A 239 -23.22 28.13 -3.57
C LEU A 239 -23.90 27.07 -2.69
N GLY A 240 -23.16 26.06 -2.26
CA GLY A 240 -23.70 24.79 -1.77
C GLY A 240 -24.31 23.93 -2.90
N PRO A 241 -24.55 22.61 -2.66
CA PRO A 241 -24.89 21.65 -3.72
C PRO A 241 -26.13 22.00 -4.54
N ARG A 242 -27.22 22.41 -3.88
CA ARG A 242 -28.50 22.69 -4.56
C ARG A 242 -28.42 23.87 -5.51
N LYS A 243 -27.91 25.02 -5.05
CA LYS A 243 -27.74 26.21 -5.90
C LYS A 243 -26.67 25.98 -6.97
N PHE A 244 -25.65 25.16 -6.67
CA PHE A 244 -24.67 24.75 -7.65
C PHE A 244 -25.31 23.94 -8.79
N ALA A 245 -26.20 22.99 -8.49
CA ALA A 245 -26.92 22.22 -9.51
C ALA A 245 -27.86 23.11 -10.35
N GLU A 246 -28.56 24.06 -9.72
CA GLU A 246 -29.38 25.06 -10.41
C GLU A 246 -28.53 25.92 -11.36
N TRP A 247 -27.38 26.41 -10.88
CA TRP A 247 -26.41 27.16 -11.69
C TRP A 247 -25.89 26.34 -12.87
N LEU A 248 -25.51 25.08 -12.65
CA LEU A 248 -25.00 24.17 -13.68
C LEU A 248 -26.05 23.93 -14.76
N ARG A 249 -27.31 23.72 -14.36
CA ARG A 249 -28.43 23.49 -15.29
C ARG A 249 -28.68 24.66 -16.24
N GLN A 250 -28.35 25.89 -15.82
CA GLN A 250 -28.54 27.13 -16.58
C GLN A 250 -27.38 27.45 -17.54
N GLN A 251 -26.27 26.70 -17.50
CA GLN A 251 -25.14 26.94 -18.38
C GLN A 251 -25.43 26.44 -19.79
N ASN A 252 -25.06 27.24 -20.80
CA ASN A 252 -25.15 26.85 -22.21
C ASN A 252 -23.96 25.99 -22.65
N ARG A 253 -22.79 26.18 -22.01
CA ARG A 253 -21.58 25.40 -22.29
C ARG A 253 -21.71 23.96 -21.81
N LEU A 254 -21.04 23.05 -22.51
CA LEU A 254 -20.85 21.68 -22.05
C LEU A 254 -19.73 21.62 -21.01
N PHE A 255 -19.97 20.91 -19.92
CA PHE A 255 -18.95 20.58 -18.94
C PHE A 255 -18.41 19.17 -19.14
N ILE A 256 -17.14 18.96 -18.77
CA ILE A 256 -16.48 17.66 -18.92
C ILE A 256 -15.97 17.16 -17.56
N THR A 257 -16.28 15.90 -17.26
CA THR A 257 -15.63 15.13 -16.19
C THR A 257 -14.49 14.33 -16.79
N ASP A 258 -13.27 14.46 -16.25
CA ASP A 258 -12.14 13.61 -16.64
C ASP A 258 -12.13 12.32 -15.81
N THR A 259 -12.20 11.17 -16.48
CA THR A 259 -12.18 9.83 -15.86
C THR A 259 -10.80 9.15 -15.89
N THR A 260 -9.77 9.84 -16.38
CA THR A 260 -8.41 9.28 -16.58
C THR A 260 -7.85 8.62 -15.32
N MET A 261 -8.08 9.22 -14.14
CA MET A 261 -7.57 8.72 -12.84
C MET A 261 -8.44 7.63 -12.19
N ARG A 262 -9.59 7.24 -12.79
CA ARG A 262 -10.49 6.21 -12.24
C ARG A 262 -10.97 5.22 -13.29
N ASP A 263 -12.00 5.57 -14.06
CA ASP A 263 -12.68 4.57 -14.92
C ASP A 263 -11.84 4.16 -16.13
N ALA A 264 -11.03 5.08 -16.65
CA ALA A 264 -10.28 4.84 -17.85
C ALA A 264 -9.23 3.74 -17.66
N HIS A 265 -8.40 3.85 -16.61
CA HIS A 265 -7.43 2.81 -16.28
C HIS A 265 -8.07 1.56 -15.65
N GLN A 266 -9.25 1.69 -15.02
CA GLN A 266 -10.05 0.52 -14.64
C GLN A 266 -10.44 -0.32 -15.86
N SER A 267 -10.75 0.33 -16.98
CA SER A 267 -11.17 -0.32 -18.22
C SER A 267 -10.00 -0.85 -19.06
N LEU A 268 -8.92 -0.06 -19.16
CA LEU A 268 -7.79 -0.35 -20.04
C LEU A 268 -6.64 -1.11 -19.36
N LEU A 269 -6.40 -0.86 -18.07
CA LEU A 269 -5.20 -1.30 -17.34
C LEU A 269 -5.54 -2.10 -16.07
N ALA A 270 -6.74 -2.69 -16.00
CA ALA A 270 -7.21 -3.43 -14.83
C ALA A 270 -7.05 -2.66 -13.50
N THR A 271 -7.27 -1.35 -13.53
CA THR A 271 -7.22 -0.47 -12.34
C THR A 271 -5.82 -0.32 -11.74
N ARG A 272 -4.75 -0.60 -12.49
CA ARG A 272 -3.38 -0.65 -11.93
C ARG A 272 -2.65 0.68 -11.85
N MET A 273 -3.25 1.80 -12.30
CA MET A 273 -2.60 3.12 -12.20
C MET A 273 -2.36 3.50 -10.73
N ARG A 274 -1.10 3.78 -10.41
CA ARG A 274 -0.58 4.06 -9.07
C ARG A 274 -0.71 5.52 -8.69
N THR A 275 -0.77 5.76 -7.39
CA THR A 275 -0.80 7.11 -6.81
C THR A 275 0.43 7.94 -7.22
N PHE A 276 1.60 7.31 -7.35
CA PHE A 276 2.84 7.95 -7.80
C PHE A 276 2.65 8.77 -9.09
N ASP A 277 2.07 8.14 -10.12
CA ASP A 277 1.89 8.77 -11.43
C ASP A 277 0.75 9.80 -11.41
N MET A 278 -0.25 9.62 -10.56
CA MET A 278 -1.34 10.60 -10.39
C MET A 278 -0.85 11.87 -9.68
N LEU A 279 -0.02 11.74 -8.64
CA LEU A 279 0.49 12.87 -7.86
C LEU A 279 1.48 13.72 -8.65
N ALA A 280 2.31 13.10 -9.50
CA ALA A 280 3.31 13.82 -10.28
C ALA A 280 2.68 14.87 -11.22
N ILE A 281 1.47 14.62 -11.74
CA ILE A 281 0.76 15.55 -12.65
C ILE A 281 -0.30 16.41 -11.94
N ALA A 282 -0.56 16.19 -10.66
CA ALA A 282 -1.68 16.82 -9.94
C ALA A 282 -1.63 18.36 -9.95
N ASP A 283 -0.46 18.96 -9.66
CA ASP A 283 -0.28 20.42 -9.69
C ASP A 283 -0.54 21.04 -11.06
N ALA A 284 -0.26 20.30 -12.13
CA ALA A 284 -0.55 20.71 -13.49
C ALA A 284 -2.05 20.76 -13.73
N TYR A 285 -2.80 19.71 -13.35
CA TYR A 285 -4.27 19.70 -13.46
C TYR A 285 -4.92 20.93 -12.80
N ALA A 286 -4.48 21.25 -11.57
CA ALA A 286 -5.02 22.38 -10.81
C ALA A 286 -4.88 23.72 -11.55
N ARG A 287 -3.79 23.93 -12.30
CA ARG A 287 -3.47 25.21 -12.94
C ARG A 287 -3.83 25.26 -14.42
N MET A 288 -3.71 24.13 -15.09
CA MET A 288 -3.82 24.00 -16.54
C MET A 288 -5.23 23.59 -16.98
N ALA A 289 -6.00 22.92 -16.12
CA ALA A 289 -7.37 22.47 -16.43
C ALA A 289 -8.42 22.84 -15.35
N PRO A 290 -8.42 24.07 -14.80
CA PRO A 290 -9.37 24.46 -13.74
C PRO A 290 -10.84 24.49 -14.18
N GLY A 291 -11.09 24.49 -15.49
CA GLY A 291 -12.44 24.50 -16.08
C GLY A 291 -13.15 23.15 -16.16
N LEU A 292 -12.47 22.04 -15.81
CA LEU A 292 -13.09 20.72 -15.74
C LEU A 292 -14.22 20.73 -14.70
N PHE A 293 -15.30 19.99 -14.95
CA PHE A 293 -16.36 19.84 -13.97
C PHE A 293 -15.86 19.11 -12.74
N SER A 294 -15.40 17.89 -12.93
CA SER A 294 -14.81 17.08 -11.88
C SER A 294 -13.68 16.23 -12.45
N LEU A 295 -12.80 15.78 -11.55
CA LEU A 295 -11.94 14.63 -11.78
C LEU A 295 -12.61 13.44 -11.11
N GLU A 296 -12.99 12.45 -11.90
CA GLU A 296 -13.38 11.17 -11.34
C GLU A 296 -12.10 10.39 -11.01
N MET A 297 -11.79 10.32 -9.72
CA MET A 297 -10.47 9.86 -9.23
C MET A 297 -10.57 8.82 -8.11
N TRP A 298 -11.79 8.42 -7.73
CA TRP A 298 -12.02 7.52 -6.59
C TRP A 298 -13.27 6.64 -6.73
N GLY A 299 -13.40 5.66 -5.84
CA GLY A 299 -14.49 4.69 -5.89
C GLY A 299 -14.31 3.66 -7.01
N GLY A 300 -15.38 2.94 -7.34
CA GLY A 300 -15.29 1.79 -8.23
C GLY A 300 -14.32 0.73 -7.69
N ALA A 301 -13.43 0.20 -8.53
CA ALA A 301 -12.46 -0.83 -8.14
C ALA A 301 -11.16 -0.28 -7.53
N THR A 302 -10.98 1.05 -7.52
CA THR A 302 -9.70 1.67 -7.10
C THR A 302 -9.40 1.45 -5.62
N PHE A 303 -10.43 1.44 -4.76
CA PHE A 303 -10.26 1.28 -3.31
C PHE A 303 -9.64 -0.08 -2.94
N ASP A 304 -10.21 -1.18 -3.42
CA ASP A 304 -9.65 -2.53 -3.23
C ASP A 304 -8.31 -2.69 -3.93
N THR A 305 -8.21 -2.26 -5.19
CA THR A 305 -7.00 -2.49 -6.00
C THR A 305 -5.78 -1.79 -5.42
N SER A 306 -5.96 -0.58 -4.85
CA SER A 306 -4.89 0.16 -4.20
C SER A 306 -4.26 -0.66 -3.07
N MET A 307 -5.08 -1.21 -2.17
CA MET A 307 -4.57 -2.00 -1.05
C MET A 307 -4.12 -3.41 -1.48
N ARG A 308 -4.94 -4.10 -2.28
CA ARG A 308 -4.74 -5.51 -2.64
C ARG A 308 -3.52 -5.70 -3.51
N PHE A 309 -3.40 -4.90 -4.57
CA PHE A 309 -2.43 -5.12 -5.64
C PHE A 309 -1.32 -4.07 -5.65
N LEU A 310 -1.66 -2.79 -5.46
CA LEU A 310 -0.69 -1.70 -5.53
C LEU A 310 0.03 -1.45 -4.19
N LYS A 311 -0.49 -2.06 -3.11
CA LYS A 311 0.06 -1.98 -1.74
C LYS A 311 0.18 -0.53 -1.25
N GLU A 312 -0.83 0.28 -1.58
CA GLU A 312 -0.93 1.69 -1.20
C GLU A 312 -2.32 2.02 -0.63
N CYS A 313 -2.38 3.03 0.22
CA CYS A 313 -3.62 3.46 0.87
C CYS A 313 -4.47 4.31 -0.10
N PRO A 314 -5.72 3.93 -0.39
CA PRO A 314 -6.59 4.75 -1.24
C PRO A 314 -6.89 6.11 -0.59
N TRP A 315 -6.97 6.18 0.75
CA TRP A 315 -7.23 7.43 1.47
C TRP A 315 -6.09 8.41 1.32
N ASP A 316 -4.85 7.95 1.41
CA ASP A 316 -3.67 8.81 1.23
C ASP A 316 -3.63 9.36 -0.20
N ARG A 317 -4.00 8.55 -1.21
CA ARG A 317 -4.19 9.03 -2.58
C ARG A 317 -5.21 10.18 -2.64
N LEU A 318 -6.36 10.04 -1.99
CA LEU A 318 -7.39 11.08 -1.96
C LEU A 318 -6.88 12.37 -1.32
N LEU A 319 -6.31 12.28 -0.11
CA LEU A 319 -5.85 13.45 0.63
C LEU A 319 -4.73 14.19 -0.11
N GLN A 320 -3.74 13.46 -0.63
CA GLN A 320 -2.59 14.07 -1.31
C GLN A 320 -3.00 14.68 -2.65
N LEU A 321 -3.91 14.04 -3.41
CA LEU A 321 -4.48 14.66 -4.61
C LEU A 321 -5.31 15.89 -4.26
N ARG A 322 -6.06 15.84 -3.15
CA ARG A 322 -6.91 16.95 -2.72
C ARG A 322 -6.12 18.19 -2.34
N GLU A 323 -4.98 17.99 -1.68
CA GLU A 323 -4.04 19.06 -1.32
C GLU A 323 -3.47 19.74 -2.57
N ARG A 324 -3.07 18.96 -3.58
CA ARG A 324 -2.45 19.48 -4.82
C ARG A 324 -3.45 20.05 -5.83
N ILE A 325 -4.68 19.55 -5.81
CA ILE A 325 -5.76 20.01 -6.68
C ILE A 325 -6.85 20.58 -5.78
N PRO A 326 -6.78 21.85 -5.35
CA PRO A 326 -7.76 22.38 -4.41
C PRO A 326 -9.07 22.88 -5.07
N ASN A 327 -9.07 23.10 -6.38
CA ASN A 327 -10.03 23.95 -7.09
C ASN A 327 -11.02 23.22 -8.04
N VAL A 328 -10.75 21.97 -8.42
CA VAL A 328 -11.64 21.14 -9.28
C VAL A 328 -12.43 20.16 -8.43
N LEU A 329 -13.70 19.87 -8.74
CA LEU A 329 -14.47 18.88 -7.96
C LEU A 329 -13.82 17.49 -8.04
N PHE A 330 -13.82 16.74 -6.95
CA PHE A 330 -13.48 15.31 -6.95
C PHE A 330 -14.75 14.48 -6.95
N GLN A 331 -14.83 13.56 -7.90
CA GLN A 331 -15.95 12.66 -8.07
C GLN A 331 -15.56 11.22 -7.77
N MET A 332 -16.48 10.49 -7.14
CA MET A 332 -16.36 9.05 -6.96
C MET A 332 -17.58 8.28 -7.46
N LEU A 333 -17.36 7.04 -7.86
CA LEU A 333 -18.41 6.06 -8.12
C LEU A 333 -18.72 5.26 -6.85
N LEU A 334 -19.96 5.35 -6.37
CA LEU A 334 -20.44 4.69 -5.15
C LEU A 334 -21.55 3.69 -5.46
N ARG A 335 -21.37 2.43 -5.03
CA ARG A 335 -22.45 1.44 -5.04
C ARG A 335 -23.35 1.65 -3.84
N ALA A 336 -24.65 1.76 -4.08
CA ALA A 336 -25.68 2.03 -3.09
C ALA A 336 -25.58 1.19 -1.80
N SER A 337 -25.70 -0.13 -1.89
CA SER A 337 -25.72 -1.02 -0.71
C SER A 337 -24.36 -1.43 -0.18
N ASN A 338 -23.31 -1.27 -0.99
CA ASN A 338 -22.01 -1.87 -0.72
C ASN A 338 -20.89 -0.83 -0.61
N ALA A 339 -21.20 0.46 -0.76
CA ALA A 339 -20.23 1.54 -0.91
C ALA A 339 -19.18 1.23 -2.00
N VAL A 340 -17.99 0.79 -1.59
CA VAL A 340 -16.90 0.35 -2.48
C VAL A 340 -16.58 -1.14 -2.38
N GLY A 341 -17.27 -1.89 -1.52
CA GLY A 341 -17.06 -3.32 -1.25
C GLY A 341 -17.79 -4.30 -2.16
N TYR A 342 -17.61 -5.61 -1.92
CA TYR A 342 -18.16 -6.69 -2.75
C TYR A 342 -19.39 -7.39 -2.15
N THR A 343 -19.69 -7.15 -0.88
CA THR A 343 -20.85 -7.71 -0.16
C THR A 343 -21.74 -6.59 0.33
N ASN A 344 -22.97 -6.90 0.76
CA ASN A 344 -23.80 -5.91 1.45
C ASN A 344 -23.20 -5.56 2.81
N TYR A 345 -23.34 -4.31 3.19
CA TYR A 345 -22.99 -3.82 4.52
C TYR A 345 -24.22 -3.25 5.22
N PRO A 346 -24.25 -3.26 6.57
CA PRO A 346 -25.29 -2.56 7.30
C PRO A 346 -25.20 -1.04 7.06
N ASP A 347 -26.33 -0.36 7.23
CA ASP A 347 -26.49 1.06 6.85
C ASP A 347 -25.46 1.98 7.50
N ASN A 348 -25.12 1.71 8.76
CA ASN A 348 -24.17 2.53 9.51
C ASN A 348 -22.75 2.50 8.90
N VAL A 349 -22.37 1.43 8.19
CA VAL A 349 -21.09 1.37 7.46
C VAL A 349 -21.13 2.24 6.22
N VAL A 350 -22.21 2.17 5.43
CA VAL A 350 -22.38 2.99 4.22
C VAL A 350 -22.43 4.48 4.59
N GLN A 351 -23.20 4.84 5.61
CA GLN A 351 -23.32 6.21 6.12
C GLN A 351 -21.96 6.75 6.60
N ALA A 352 -21.24 5.98 7.42
CA ALA A 352 -19.93 6.38 7.92
C ALA A 352 -18.90 6.53 6.79
N PHE A 353 -18.92 5.62 5.81
CA PHE A 353 -18.03 5.70 4.64
C PHE A 353 -18.29 6.96 3.80
N VAL A 354 -19.55 7.29 3.53
CA VAL A 354 -19.90 8.52 2.79
C VAL A 354 -19.44 9.76 3.55
N LYS A 355 -19.72 9.82 4.85
CA LYS A 355 -19.33 10.95 5.71
C LYS A 355 -17.80 11.15 5.72
N GLU A 356 -17.03 10.08 5.90
CA GLU A 356 -15.56 10.15 5.92
C GLU A 356 -14.99 10.49 4.53
N SER A 357 -15.60 9.99 3.46
CA SER A 357 -15.22 10.31 2.07
C SER A 357 -15.43 11.79 1.75
N ALA A 358 -16.57 12.36 2.17
CA ALA A 358 -16.86 13.78 2.00
C ALA A 358 -15.90 14.64 2.83
N ALA A 359 -15.66 14.28 4.08
CA ALA A 359 -14.70 14.97 4.96
C ALA A 359 -13.26 14.92 4.42
N SER A 360 -12.89 13.82 3.74
CA SER A 360 -11.58 13.66 3.10
C SER A 360 -11.46 14.38 1.74
N GLY A 361 -12.55 14.93 1.19
CA GLY A 361 -12.50 15.83 0.04
C GLY A 361 -13.15 15.32 -1.25
N ILE A 362 -13.97 14.27 -1.20
CA ILE A 362 -14.90 13.93 -2.29
C ILE A 362 -16.04 14.94 -2.31
N ASP A 363 -16.29 15.55 -3.47
CA ASP A 363 -17.31 16.58 -3.64
C ASP A 363 -18.56 16.06 -4.38
N VAL A 364 -18.42 15.06 -5.27
CA VAL A 364 -19.51 14.47 -6.06
C VAL A 364 -19.57 12.96 -5.84
N PHE A 365 -20.71 12.46 -5.39
CA PHE A 365 -20.98 11.04 -5.24
C PHE A 365 -21.95 10.59 -6.32
N ARG A 366 -21.44 9.83 -7.30
CA ARG A 366 -22.28 9.13 -8.27
C ARG A 366 -22.79 7.84 -7.65
N VAL A 367 -24.02 7.88 -7.14
CA VAL A 367 -24.66 6.75 -6.45
C VAL A 367 -25.43 5.92 -7.46
N PHE A 368 -25.12 4.63 -7.58
CA PHE A 368 -25.86 3.72 -8.45
C PHE A 368 -26.21 2.41 -7.75
N ASP A 369 -27.27 1.75 -8.22
CA ASP A 369 -27.61 0.39 -7.86
C ASP A 369 -27.43 -0.54 -9.08
N PRO A 370 -26.86 -1.75 -8.92
CA PRO A 370 -26.56 -2.63 -10.05
C PRO A 370 -27.79 -3.18 -10.78
N LEU A 371 -29.00 -3.01 -10.24
CA LEU A 371 -30.28 -3.40 -10.82
C LEU A 371 -31.24 -2.22 -11.01
N ASN A 372 -30.76 -0.97 -10.85
CA ASN A 372 -31.56 0.26 -10.80
C ASN A 372 -32.67 0.21 -9.73
N TRP A 373 -32.41 -0.46 -8.61
CA TRP A 373 -33.38 -0.61 -7.54
C TRP A 373 -33.29 0.54 -6.53
N VAL A 374 -34.16 1.55 -6.71
CA VAL A 374 -34.17 2.80 -5.94
C VAL A 374 -34.20 2.62 -4.42
N PRO A 375 -35.00 1.71 -3.83
CA PRO A 375 -34.98 1.47 -2.38
C PRO A 375 -33.60 1.13 -1.81
N ASN A 376 -32.73 0.53 -2.61
CA ASN A 376 -31.36 0.20 -2.20
C ASN A 376 -30.44 1.42 -2.18
N MET A 377 -30.75 2.43 -3.01
CA MET A 377 -30.00 3.68 -3.13
C MET A 377 -30.26 4.66 -1.99
N GLN A 378 -31.42 4.56 -1.33
CA GLN A 378 -31.89 5.50 -0.32
C GLN A 378 -30.85 5.84 0.75
N VAL A 379 -30.26 4.82 1.38
CA VAL A 379 -29.29 5.01 2.49
C VAL A 379 -28.07 5.82 2.05
N ALA A 380 -27.55 5.53 0.86
CA ALA A 380 -26.40 6.26 0.32
C ALA A 380 -26.79 7.68 -0.13
N ILE A 381 -27.96 7.85 -0.76
CA ILE A 381 -28.48 9.17 -1.15
C ILE A 381 -28.60 10.06 0.10
N ASP A 382 -29.29 9.58 1.13
CA ASP A 382 -29.51 10.35 2.37
C ASP A 382 -28.18 10.74 3.03
N ALA A 383 -27.24 9.80 3.14
CA ALA A 383 -25.91 10.07 3.71
C ALA A 383 -25.13 11.14 2.91
N VAL A 384 -25.24 11.14 1.59
CA VAL A 384 -24.58 12.14 0.75
C VAL A 384 -25.24 13.51 0.94
N LEU A 385 -26.57 13.58 0.96
CA LEU A 385 -27.30 14.82 1.19
C LEU A 385 -26.97 15.43 2.56
N GLU A 386 -26.89 14.60 3.61
CA GLU A 386 -26.51 15.01 4.97
C GLU A 386 -25.05 15.51 5.05
N SER A 387 -24.14 14.96 4.23
CA SER A 387 -22.74 15.37 4.20
C SER A 387 -22.50 16.75 3.58
N GLY A 388 -23.48 17.31 2.85
CA GLY A 388 -23.33 18.57 2.12
C GLY A 388 -22.54 18.44 0.80
N ALA A 389 -22.30 17.23 0.31
CA ALA A 389 -21.73 16.95 -1.00
C ALA A 389 -22.81 16.87 -2.10
N ILE A 390 -22.38 16.81 -3.36
CA ILE A 390 -23.30 16.64 -4.50
C ILE A 390 -23.68 15.17 -4.63
N CYS A 391 -24.92 14.85 -4.25
CA CYS A 391 -25.59 13.61 -4.66
C CYS A 391 -25.95 13.61 -6.15
N GLU A 392 -25.26 12.77 -6.93
CA GLU A 392 -25.59 12.46 -8.32
C GLU A 392 -26.17 11.04 -8.38
N ALA A 393 -27.49 10.92 -8.44
CA ALA A 393 -28.14 9.62 -8.52
C ALA A 393 -28.10 9.10 -9.96
N ALA A 394 -27.67 7.85 -10.15
CA ALA A 394 -27.42 7.28 -11.45
C ALA A 394 -28.45 6.22 -11.85
N ILE A 395 -28.89 6.28 -13.10
CA ILE A 395 -29.62 5.21 -13.77
C ILE A 395 -28.65 4.47 -14.70
N CYS A 396 -28.47 3.17 -14.48
CA CYS A 396 -27.70 2.33 -15.38
C CYS A 396 -28.51 2.08 -16.66
N TYR A 397 -27.95 2.45 -17.82
CA TYR A 397 -28.60 2.24 -19.11
C TYR A 397 -28.36 0.81 -19.60
N THR A 398 -29.42 0.14 -20.04
CA THR A 398 -29.37 -1.18 -20.68
C THR A 398 -30.42 -1.29 -21.77
N GLY A 399 -30.20 -2.19 -22.71
CA GLY A 399 -31.07 -2.38 -23.87
C GLY A 399 -31.02 -1.22 -24.86
N ASP A 400 -32.15 -0.97 -25.52
CA ASP A 400 -32.25 0.02 -26.58
C ASP A 400 -33.63 0.68 -26.57
N VAL A 401 -33.69 1.95 -26.18
CA VAL A 401 -34.95 2.72 -26.12
C VAL A 401 -35.57 2.95 -27.49
N LEU A 402 -34.83 2.69 -28.58
CA LEU A 402 -35.34 2.79 -29.95
C LEU A 402 -35.86 1.45 -30.49
N ASP A 403 -35.63 0.33 -29.81
CA ASP A 403 -36.14 -0.97 -30.23
C ASP A 403 -37.56 -1.20 -29.69
N PRO A 404 -38.61 -1.16 -30.53
CA PRO A 404 -39.98 -1.36 -30.08
C PRO A 404 -40.25 -2.77 -29.54
N LYS A 405 -39.37 -3.75 -29.81
CA LYS A 405 -39.51 -5.12 -29.30
C LYS A 405 -39.02 -5.27 -27.86
N ARG A 406 -38.19 -4.36 -27.35
CA ARG A 406 -37.64 -4.40 -25.99
C ARG A 406 -38.40 -3.44 -25.07
N THR A 407 -39.58 -3.86 -24.64
CA THR A 407 -40.50 -3.01 -23.86
C THR A 407 -40.16 -2.86 -22.38
N LYS A 408 -39.32 -3.75 -21.82
CA LYS A 408 -38.95 -3.74 -20.38
C LYS A 408 -38.20 -2.46 -19.99
N TYR A 409 -37.15 -2.12 -20.73
CA TYR A 409 -36.31 -0.94 -20.50
C TYR A 409 -36.67 0.20 -21.46
N SER A 410 -37.95 0.58 -21.45
CA SER A 410 -38.50 1.62 -22.33
C SER A 410 -38.12 3.04 -21.88
N LEU A 411 -38.38 4.03 -22.74
CA LEU A 411 -38.22 5.45 -22.38
C LEU A 411 -39.01 5.83 -21.11
N ASN A 412 -40.24 5.30 -20.97
CA ASN A 412 -41.07 5.53 -19.79
C ASN A 412 -40.45 4.98 -18.50
N TYR A 413 -39.77 3.83 -18.58
CA TYR A 413 -39.03 3.26 -17.44
C TYR A 413 -37.96 4.25 -16.94
N TYR A 414 -37.14 4.78 -17.85
CA TYR A 414 -36.08 5.73 -17.51
C TYR A 414 -36.63 7.05 -16.94
N VAL A 415 -37.68 7.61 -17.53
CA VAL A 415 -38.34 8.83 -17.03
C VAL A 415 -38.93 8.62 -15.63
N THR A 416 -39.55 7.47 -15.39
CA THR A 416 -40.14 7.13 -14.07
C THR A 416 -39.06 7.07 -13.00
N LEU A 417 -37.96 6.37 -13.26
CA LEU A 417 -36.82 6.31 -12.33
C LEU A 417 -36.22 7.68 -12.06
N ALA A 418 -36.05 8.51 -13.10
CA ALA A 418 -35.48 9.85 -12.94
C ALA A 418 -36.32 10.73 -12.01
N LYS A 419 -37.65 10.71 -12.15
CA LYS A 419 -38.58 11.42 -11.26
C LYS A 419 -38.51 10.90 -9.82
N GLU A 420 -38.36 9.58 -9.66
CA GLU A 420 -38.22 8.98 -8.33
C GLU A 420 -36.94 9.46 -7.64
N LEU A 421 -35.80 9.41 -8.34
CA LEU A 421 -34.50 9.86 -7.82
C LEU A 421 -34.46 11.38 -7.54
N GLU A 422 -35.09 12.20 -8.38
CA GLU A 422 -35.24 13.63 -8.12
C GLU A 422 -36.08 13.89 -6.86
N LYS A 423 -37.17 13.14 -6.67
CA LYS A 423 -38.01 13.23 -5.47
C LYS A 423 -37.26 12.86 -4.19
N LEU A 424 -36.27 11.97 -4.28
CA LEU A 424 -35.36 11.65 -3.17
C LEU A 424 -34.35 12.75 -2.86
N GLY A 425 -34.32 13.84 -3.63
CA GLY A 425 -33.48 15.00 -3.38
C GLY A 425 -32.12 14.96 -4.08
N ALA A 426 -31.91 14.05 -5.05
CA ALA A 426 -30.71 14.04 -5.87
C ALA A 426 -30.48 15.43 -6.51
N HIS A 427 -29.24 15.93 -6.44
CA HIS A 427 -28.90 17.23 -7.03
C HIS A 427 -28.66 17.13 -8.53
N MET A 428 -28.25 15.96 -9.01
CA MET A 428 -27.96 15.68 -10.42
C MET A 428 -28.43 14.27 -10.76
N LEU A 429 -28.79 14.05 -12.03
CA LEU A 429 -29.08 12.71 -12.56
C LEU A 429 -27.93 12.26 -13.47
N ALA A 430 -27.34 11.11 -13.18
CA ALA A 430 -26.43 10.45 -14.10
C ALA A 430 -27.14 9.40 -14.96
N ILE A 431 -26.86 9.40 -16.27
CA ILE A 431 -27.13 8.27 -17.15
C ILE A 431 -25.82 7.50 -17.24
N LYS A 432 -25.76 6.33 -16.59
CA LYS A 432 -24.59 5.46 -16.60
C LYS A 432 -24.74 4.37 -17.65
N ASP A 433 -24.27 4.63 -18.86
CA ASP A 433 -24.13 3.62 -19.91
C ASP A 433 -22.80 2.87 -19.76
N MET A 434 -22.76 1.95 -18.79
CA MET A 434 -21.55 1.20 -18.40
C MET A 434 -20.95 0.29 -19.48
N ALA A 435 -21.70 0.03 -20.55
CA ALA A 435 -21.28 -0.86 -21.63
C ALA A 435 -20.98 -0.10 -22.94
N GLY A 436 -21.63 1.05 -23.17
CA GLY A 436 -21.53 1.77 -24.45
C GLY A 436 -22.69 1.45 -25.40
N LEU A 437 -23.86 1.12 -24.84
CA LEU A 437 -25.07 0.68 -25.55
C LEU A 437 -25.91 1.85 -26.06
N CYS A 438 -25.81 3.02 -25.44
CA CYS A 438 -26.65 4.16 -25.76
C CYS A 438 -26.20 4.79 -27.07
N LYS A 439 -26.75 4.30 -28.19
CA LYS A 439 -26.47 4.78 -29.55
C LYS A 439 -26.75 6.29 -29.69
N PRO A 440 -26.15 6.99 -30.68
CA PRO A 440 -26.25 8.46 -30.74
C PRO A 440 -27.68 9.00 -30.77
N PHE A 441 -28.54 8.43 -31.61
CA PHE A 441 -29.94 8.84 -31.68
C PHE A 441 -30.75 8.41 -30.44
N ALA A 442 -30.37 7.31 -29.80
CA ALA A 442 -30.99 6.87 -28.54
C ALA A 442 -30.62 7.82 -27.40
N ALA A 443 -29.37 8.29 -27.35
CA ALA A 443 -28.90 9.30 -26.40
C ALA A 443 -29.65 10.62 -26.56
N ALA A 444 -29.84 11.10 -27.80
CA ALA A 444 -30.65 12.29 -28.08
C ALA A 444 -32.08 12.13 -27.56
N THR A 445 -32.77 11.03 -27.89
CA THR A 445 -34.13 10.76 -27.45
C THR A 445 -34.24 10.65 -25.93
N LEU A 446 -33.35 9.88 -25.30
CA LEU A 446 -33.35 9.66 -23.86
C LEU A 446 -33.09 10.95 -23.09
N VAL A 447 -32.01 11.66 -23.41
CA VAL A 447 -31.62 12.88 -22.69
C VAL A 447 -32.67 13.96 -22.87
N LYS A 448 -33.23 14.12 -24.08
CA LYS A 448 -34.30 15.08 -24.32
C LYS A 448 -35.53 14.80 -23.46
N ALA A 449 -35.99 13.56 -23.43
CA ALA A 449 -37.14 13.16 -22.61
C ALA A 449 -36.87 13.39 -21.12
N LEU A 450 -35.69 13.02 -20.62
CA LEU A 450 -35.31 13.28 -19.23
C LEU A 450 -35.24 14.77 -18.94
N ARG A 451 -34.61 15.57 -19.80
CA ARG A 451 -34.44 17.01 -19.62
C ARG A 451 -35.77 17.76 -19.50
N ASP A 452 -36.77 17.32 -20.23
CA ASP A 452 -38.12 17.89 -20.26
C ASP A 452 -38.95 17.49 -19.02
N GLU A 453 -38.63 16.35 -18.39
CA GLU A 453 -39.43 15.75 -17.31
C GLU A 453 -38.88 15.97 -15.89
N ILE A 454 -37.58 16.30 -15.76
CA ILE A 454 -36.92 16.58 -14.48
C ILE A 454 -36.23 17.95 -14.44
N GLY A 455 -36.16 18.54 -13.25
CA GLY A 455 -35.63 19.88 -12.96
C GLY A 455 -34.14 19.94 -12.59
N ILE A 456 -33.45 18.80 -12.46
CA ILE A 456 -32.02 18.71 -12.12
C ILE A 456 -31.13 18.51 -13.37
N PRO A 457 -29.84 18.91 -13.36
CA PRO A 457 -28.93 18.71 -14.49
C PRO A 457 -28.65 17.23 -14.75
N ILE A 458 -28.36 16.90 -16.02
CA ILE A 458 -28.08 15.54 -16.49
C ILE A 458 -26.59 15.38 -16.77
N HIS A 459 -26.00 14.31 -16.26
CA HIS A 459 -24.62 13.90 -16.48
C HIS A 459 -24.60 12.61 -17.32
N PHE A 460 -24.05 12.66 -18.52
CA PHE A 460 -24.03 11.51 -19.42
C PHE A 460 -22.68 10.79 -19.36
N HIS A 461 -22.70 9.53 -18.95
CA HIS A 461 -21.53 8.66 -18.88
C HIS A 461 -21.71 7.50 -19.86
N THR A 462 -20.69 7.21 -20.66
CA THR A 462 -20.70 6.08 -21.61
C THR A 462 -19.28 5.52 -21.79
N HIS A 463 -19.18 4.35 -22.43
CA HIS A 463 -17.92 3.71 -22.84
C HIS A 463 -17.86 3.62 -24.37
N ASP A 464 -16.68 3.78 -24.95
CA ASP A 464 -16.44 3.84 -26.40
C ASP A 464 -16.14 2.46 -27.02
N THR A 465 -16.67 1.39 -26.40
CA THR A 465 -16.39 0.00 -26.79
C THR A 465 -16.84 -0.26 -28.23
N SER A 466 -17.93 0.38 -28.66
CA SER A 466 -18.46 0.32 -30.03
C SER A 466 -17.79 1.28 -31.01
N GLY A 467 -17.04 2.27 -30.51
CA GLY A 467 -16.45 3.36 -31.32
C GLY A 467 -17.44 4.45 -31.75
N ALA A 468 -18.70 4.38 -31.30
CA ALA A 468 -19.74 5.35 -31.63
C ALA A 468 -20.03 6.35 -30.49
N SER A 469 -19.39 6.20 -29.33
CA SER A 469 -19.84 6.84 -28.09
C SER A 469 -19.46 8.31 -27.98
N LEU A 470 -18.44 8.76 -28.74
CA LEU A 470 -18.20 10.21 -28.92
C LEU A 470 -19.42 10.88 -29.57
N ALA A 471 -20.01 10.27 -30.61
CA ALA A 471 -21.21 10.79 -31.23
C ALA A 471 -22.40 10.76 -30.26
N SER A 472 -22.52 9.71 -29.43
CA SER A 472 -23.53 9.66 -28.36
C SER A 472 -23.38 10.76 -27.32
N ALA A 473 -22.16 11.08 -26.90
CA ALA A 473 -21.89 12.17 -25.98
C ALA A 473 -22.27 13.54 -26.58
N LEU A 474 -21.96 13.77 -27.85
CA LEU A 474 -22.34 15.02 -28.55
C LEU A 474 -23.85 15.14 -28.72
N GLU A 475 -24.54 14.05 -29.06
CA GLU A 475 -26.01 14.02 -29.18
C GLU A 475 -26.70 14.22 -27.83
N ALA A 476 -26.17 13.62 -26.75
CA ALA A 476 -26.61 13.88 -25.38
C ALA A 476 -26.42 15.35 -24.99
N ALA A 477 -25.25 15.94 -25.27
CA ALA A 477 -24.98 17.35 -25.00
C ALA A 477 -25.96 18.26 -25.76
N ARG A 478 -26.19 18.00 -27.05
CA ARG A 478 -27.16 18.75 -27.87
C ARG A 478 -28.59 18.64 -27.34
N ALA A 479 -28.95 17.48 -26.77
CA ALA A 479 -30.26 17.24 -26.17
C ALA A 479 -30.42 17.83 -24.75
N GLY A 480 -29.37 18.42 -24.18
CA GLY A 480 -29.42 19.15 -22.91
C GLY A 480 -28.73 18.46 -21.72
N ALA A 481 -27.84 17.50 -21.96
CA ALA A 481 -26.92 17.04 -20.93
C ALA A 481 -25.98 18.19 -20.53
N SER A 482 -25.83 18.42 -19.22
CA SER A 482 -25.00 19.49 -18.68
C SER A 482 -23.53 19.08 -18.59
N VAL A 483 -23.27 17.80 -18.34
CA VAL A 483 -21.92 17.25 -18.18
C VAL A 483 -21.79 15.94 -18.96
N VAL A 484 -20.63 15.68 -19.55
CA VAL A 484 -20.27 14.37 -20.11
C VAL A 484 -18.97 13.86 -19.47
N ASP A 485 -18.89 12.55 -19.25
CA ASP A 485 -17.64 11.88 -18.89
C ASP A 485 -16.79 11.62 -20.14
N ALA A 486 -15.50 11.94 -20.06
CA ALA A 486 -14.51 11.66 -21.09
C ALA A 486 -13.15 11.34 -20.45
N ALA A 487 -12.24 10.69 -21.18
CA ALA A 487 -10.86 10.44 -20.74
C ALA A 487 -9.87 11.18 -21.64
N LEU A 488 -8.73 11.60 -21.09
CA LEU A 488 -7.65 12.17 -21.90
C LEU A 488 -7.22 11.17 -22.97
N ALA A 489 -6.84 11.68 -24.14
CA ALA A 489 -6.65 10.89 -25.37
C ALA A 489 -5.89 9.56 -25.21
N PRO A 490 -4.76 9.46 -24.45
CA PRO A 490 -4.03 8.20 -24.31
C PRO A 490 -4.76 7.15 -23.47
N PHE A 491 -5.82 7.52 -22.76
CA PHE A 491 -6.64 6.66 -21.92
C PHE A 491 -8.09 6.58 -22.41
N ALA A 492 -8.39 7.10 -23.61
CA ALA A 492 -9.71 7.04 -24.21
C ALA A 492 -9.86 5.91 -25.24
N GLY A 493 -11.09 5.65 -25.66
CA GLY A 493 -11.42 4.66 -26.69
C GLY A 493 -11.45 3.23 -26.16
N LEU A 494 -11.82 2.29 -27.04
CA LEU A 494 -12.00 0.88 -26.69
C LEU A 494 -12.96 0.76 -25.50
N THR A 495 -12.64 -0.05 -24.50
CA THR A 495 -13.46 -0.20 -23.30
C THR A 495 -13.47 1.03 -22.38
N SER A 496 -12.73 2.10 -22.67
CA SER A 496 -12.70 3.35 -21.89
C SER A 496 -13.77 4.36 -22.33
N GLN A 497 -13.77 5.56 -21.76
CA GLN A 497 -14.62 6.67 -22.19
C GLN A 497 -14.24 7.22 -23.58
N PRO A 498 -15.14 7.99 -24.21
CA PRO A 498 -14.80 8.79 -25.38
C PRO A 498 -13.64 9.75 -25.14
N ASN A 499 -12.98 10.16 -26.23
CA ASN A 499 -11.81 11.02 -26.18
C ASN A 499 -12.16 12.46 -25.78
N LEU A 500 -11.65 12.90 -24.62
CA LEU A 500 -11.86 14.22 -24.04
C LEU A 500 -11.36 15.33 -24.96
N ASN A 501 -10.11 15.21 -25.44
CA ASN A 501 -9.50 16.20 -26.32
C ASN A 501 -10.33 16.37 -27.60
N ALA A 502 -10.84 15.27 -28.15
CA ALA A 502 -11.67 15.30 -29.35
C ALA A 502 -13.06 15.92 -29.10
N ILE A 503 -13.71 15.62 -27.96
CA ILE A 503 -14.99 16.26 -27.59
C ILE A 503 -14.81 17.77 -27.45
N VAL A 504 -13.80 18.21 -26.70
CA VAL A 504 -13.52 19.64 -26.48
C VAL A 504 -13.31 20.37 -27.81
N GLU A 505 -12.51 19.81 -28.72
CA GLU A 505 -12.28 20.42 -30.04
C GLU A 505 -13.55 20.38 -30.92
N SER A 506 -14.34 19.31 -30.85
CA SER A 506 -15.55 19.15 -31.67
C SER A 506 -16.65 20.17 -31.34
N VAL A 507 -16.73 20.63 -30.09
CA VAL A 507 -17.73 21.63 -29.67
C VAL A 507 -17.19 23.06 -29.66
N ARG A 508 -15.90 23.26 -29.97
CA ARG A 508 -15.29 24.59 -30.00
C ARG A 508 -15.94 25.47 -31.05
N ASN A 509 -16.19 26.75 -30.71
CA ASN A 509 -16.91 27.70 -31.56
C ASN A 509 -18.38 27.34 -31.83
N THR A 510 -18.97 26.48 -31.00
CA THR A 510 -20.41 26.18 -31.00
C THR A 510 -21.06 26.68 -29.71
N PRO A 511 -22.39 26.71 -29.59
CA PRO A 511 -23.05 27.03 -28.31
C PRO A 511 -22.67 26.10 -27.14
N LEU A 512 -22.18 24.90 -27.45
CA LEU A 512 -21.73 23.91 -26.46
C LEU A 512 -20.24 24.05 -26.08
N ASP A 513 -19.55 25.08 -26.57
CA ASP A 513 -18.11 25.27 -26.30
C ASP A 513 -17.81 25.19 -24.79
N THR A 514 -16.93 24.25 -24.42
CA THR A 514 -16.58 23.98 -23.01
C THR A 514 -15.84 25.14 -22.35
N GLY A 515 -15.17 26.00 -23.13
CA GLY A 515 -14.24 27.00 -22.64
C GLY A 515 -12.91 26.43 -22.11
N LEU A 516 -12.66 25.13 -22.28
CA LEU A 516 -11.36 24.51 -22.00
C LEU A 516 -10.37 24.80 -23.13
N ASP A 517 -9.13 25.10 -22.78
CA ASP A 517 -8.05 25.29 -23.76
C ASP A 517 -7.42 23.93 -24.14
N PRO A 518 -7.44 23.53 -25.43
CA PRO A 518 -6.87 22.27 -25.89
C PRO A 518 -5.35 22.18 -25.83
N GLU A 519 -4.62 23.30 -25.76
CA GLU A 519 -3.16 23.25 -25.62
C GLU A 519 -2.74 22.65 -24.27
N PRO A 520 -3.22 23.18 -23.12
CA PRO A 520 -3.08 22.53 -21.82
C PRO A 520 -3.49 21.05 -21.81
N LEU A 521 -4.65 20.71 -22.38
CA LEU A 521 -5.13 19.32 -22.42
C LEU A 521 -4.22 18.41 -23.24
N ARG A 522 -3.54 18.92 -24.27
CA ARG A 522 -2.56 18.17 -25.07
C ARG A 522 -1.31 17.87 -24.26
N HIS A 523 -0.83 18.82 -23.46
CA HIS A 523 0.33 18.61 -22.58
C HIS A 523 0.02 17.58 -21.48
N LEU A 524 -1.18 17.63 -20.88
CA LEU A 524 -1.64 16.59 -19.95
C LEU A 524 -1.73 15.22 -20.64
N ALA A 525 -2.24 15.17 -21.87
CA ALA A 525 -2.27 13.93 -22.66
C ALA A 525 -0.85 13.39 -22.97
N HIS A 526 0.14 14.22 -23.28
CA HIS A 526 1.51 13.75 -23.51
C HIS A 526 2.11 13.08 -22.27
N TYR A 527 1.87 13.63 -21.08
CA TYR A 527 2.26 12.99 -19.82
C TYR A 527 1.64 11.60 -19.68
N TRP A 528 0.32 11.50 -19.86
CA TRP A 528 -0.39 10.23 -19.72
C TRP A 528 -0.01 9.20 -20.78
N ALA A 529 0.35 9.63 -21.99
CA ALA A 529 0.88 8.73 -23.02
C ALA A 529 2.18 8.05 -22.53
N ALA A 530 3.11 8.82 -21.96
CA ALA A 530 4.33 8.28 -21.37
C ALA A 530 4.05 7.41 -20.14
N VAL A 531 3.10 7.77 -19.29
CA VAL A 531 2.72 6.96 -18.13
C VAL A 531 2.13 5.61 -18.54
N ARG A 532 1.27 5.57 -19.57
CA ARG A 532 0.65 4.32 -20.06
C ARG A 532 1.72 3.29 -20.46
N GLU A 533 2.86 3.72 -20.98
CA GLU A 533 4.01 2.86 -21.31
C GLU A 533 4.65 2.17 -20.09
N HIS A 534 4.41 2.66 -18.85
CA HIS A 534 4.83 1.96 -17.62
C HIS A 534 3.95 0.74 -17.31
N TYR A 535 2.74 0.68 -17.89
CA TYR A 535 1.72 -0.31 -17.58
C TYR A 535 1.47 -1.30 -18.72
N THR A 536 2.44 -1.48 -19.64
CA THR A 536 2.33 -2.38 -20.80
C THR A 536 1.86 -3.81 -20.42
N ALA A 537 2.24 -4.30 -19.24
CA ALA A 537 1.82 -5.60 -18.72
C ALA A 537 0.30 -5.73 -18.45
N PHE A 538 -0.47 -4.63 -18.44
CA PHE A 538 -1.87 -4.61 -18.02
C PHE A 538 -2.84 -4.20 -19.14
N GLU A 539 -2.36 -3.94 -20.35
CA GLU A 539 -3.20 -3.59 -21.50
C GLU A 539 -4.32 -4.61 -21.73
N CYS A 540 -5.54 -4.12 -21.99
CA CYS A 540 -6.75 -4.95 -22.14
C CYS A 540 -6.72 -5.89 -23.35
N GLY A 541 -5.79 -5.69 -24.29
CA GLY A 541 -5.59 -6.54 -25.47
C GLY A 541 -6.56 -6.28 -26.63
N MET A 542 -7.63 -5.51 -26.42
CA MET A 542 -8.51 -5.05 -27.49
C MET A 542 -7.75 -4.08 -28.41
N LYS A 543 -7.82 -4.30 -29.72
CA LYS A 543 -7.08 -3.49 -30.71
C LYS A 543 -7.93 -2.47 -31.45
N ALA A 544 -9.24 -2.69 -31.51
CA ALA A 544 -10.20 -1.85 -32.20
C ALA A 544 -11.58 -1.96 -31.52
N PRO A 545 -12.47 -0.97 -31.70
CA PRO A 545 -13.84 -1.05 -31.24
C PRO A 545 -14.62 -2.21 -31.88
N ASP A 546 -15.67 -2.66 -31.20
CA ASP A 546 -16.48 -3.81 -31.62
C ASP A 546 -18.00 -3.56 -31.40
N ALA A 547 -18.79 -3.80 -32.43
CA ALA A 547 -20.24 -3.65 -32.42
C ALA A 547 -20.97 -4.88 -31.83
N ASP A 548 -20.28 -6.02 -31.67
CA ASP A 548 -20.85 -7.21 -31.00
C ASP A 548 -21.25 -6.91 -29.54
N LEU A 549 -20.73 -5.82 -28.98
CA LEU A 549 -21.21 -5.18 -27.76
C LEU A 549 -22.73 -5.09 -27.70
N TYR A 550 -23.40 -4.71 -28.78
CA TYR A 550 -24.86 -4.54 -28.82
C TYR A 550 -25.62 -5.87 -28.72
N VAL A 551 -24.92 -7.00 -28.85
CA VAL A 551 -25.47 -8.35 -28.66
C VAL A 551 -25.27 -8.81 -27.22
N HIS A 552 -24.02 -8.80 -26.73
CA HIS A 552 -23.69 -9.39 -25.43
C HIS A 552 -23.84 -8.41 -24.25
N GLU A 553 -23.84 -7.10 -24.49
CA GLU A 553 -24.07 -6.06 -23.48
C GLU A 553 -23.14 -6.17 -22.26
N MET A 554 -21.88 -6.58 -22.48
CA MET A 554 -20.89 -6.66 -21.40
C MET A 554 -20.33 -5.27 -21.12
N PRO A 555 -20.28 -4.82 -19.85
CA PRO A 555 -19.54 -3.63 -19.46
C PRO A 555 -18.05 -3.74 -19.78
N GLY A 556 -17.38 -2.61 -20.02
CA GLY A 556 -15.96 -2.58 -20.39
C GLY A 556 -15.06 -3.41 -19.47
N GLY A 557 -15.13 -3.16 -18.15
CA GLY A 557 -14.34 -3.92 -17.18
C GLY A 557 -14.70 -5.42 -17.08
N GLN A 558 -15.96 -5.78 -17.34
CA GLN A 558 -16.38 -7.18 -17.35
C GLN A 558 -15.82 -7.91 -18.58
N PHE A 559 -15.80 -7.27 -19.75
CA PHE A 559 -15.25 -7.84 -20.98
C PHE A 559 -13.79 -8.27 -20.78
N THR A 560 -12.93 -7.35 -20.32
CA THR A 560 -11.50 -7.63 -20.09
C THR A 560 -11.30 -8.75 -19.06
N ASN A 561 -12.03 -8.71 -17.94
CA ASN A 561 -11.92 -9.72 -16.89
C ASN A 561 -12.38 -11.11 -17.34
N LEU A 562 -13.52 -11.19 -18.04
CA LEU A 562 -14.10 -12.45 -18.49
C LEU A 562 -13.25 -13.09 -19.59
N LEU A 563 -12.62 -12.30 -20.45
CA LEU A 563 -11.67 -12.79 -21.46
C LEU A 563 -10.45 -13.45 -20.81
N GLU A 564 -9.88 -12.84 -19.77
CA GLU A 564 -8.75 -13.42 -19.04
C GLU A 564 -9.16 -14.69 -18.29
N GLN A 565 -10.36 -14.73 -17.70
CA GLN A 565 -10.91 -15.95 -17.09
C GLN A 565 -11.12 -17.06 -18.12
N ALA A 566 -11.68 -16.74 -19.30
CA ALA A 566 -11.86 -17.69 -20.39
C ALA A 566 -10.52 -18.28 -20.85
N LYS A 567 -9.49 -17.45 -21.04
CA LYS A 567 -8.14 -17.92 -21.37
C LYS A 567 -7.55 -18.84 -20.29
N ALA A 568 -7.71 -18.47 -19.02
CA ALA A 568 -7.23 -19.29 -17.89
C ALA A 568 -7.91 -20.67 -17.82
N LEU A 569 -9.16 -20.76 -18.29
CA LEU A 569 -9.92 -22.02 -18.39
C LEU A 569 -9.71 -22.77 -19.73
N GLY A 570 -8.83 -22.28 -20.61
CA GLY A 570 -8.59 -22.89 -21.92
C GLY A 570 -9.70 -22.63 -22.96
N LEU A 571 -10.59 -21.67 -22.71
CA LEU A 571 -11.70 -21.26 -23.58
C LEU A 571 -11.36 -20.03 -24.45
N GLY A 572 -10.08 -19.63 -24.52
CA GLY A 572 -9.65 -18.44 -25.27
C GLY A 572 -10.05 -18.48 -26.75
N ASP A 573 -9.87 -19.63 -27.41
CA ASP A 573 -10.25 -19.83 -28.82
C ASP A 573 -11.77 -19.97 -29.02
N ARG A 574 -12.54 -20.10 -27.92
CA ARG A 574 -14.00 -20.19 -27.90
C ARG A 574 -14.64 -18.92 -27.32
N TRP A 575 -13.97 -17.78 -27.44
CA TRP A 575 -14.46 -16.51 -26.88
C TRP A 575 -15.85 -16.12 -27.42
N GLU A 576 -16.12 -16.37 -28.71
CA GLU A 576 -17.42 -16.10 -29.31
C GLU A 576 -18.55 -16.90 -28.62
N ASP A 577 -18.30 -18.17 -28.27
CA ASP A 577 -19.25 -19.00 -27.54
C ASP A 577 -19.55 -18.42 -26.14
N VAL A 578 -18.52 -17.88 -25.47
CA VAL A 578 -18.67 -17.22 -24.16
C VAL A 578 -19.50 -15.94 -24.28
N CYS A 579 -19.26 -15.11 -25.30
CA CYS A 579 -20.05 -13.91 -25.57
C CYS A 579 -21.51 -14.24 -25.86
N ARG A 580 -21.77 -15.28 -26.67
CA ARG A 580 -23.11 -15.76 -26.98
C ARG A 580 -23.83 -16.31 -25.76
N ALA A 581 -23.14 -17.15 -24.96
CA ALA A 581 -23.68 -17.68 -23.72
C ALA A 581 -24.02 -16.55 -22.74
N TYR A 582 -23.20 -15.50 -22.64
CA TYR A 582 -23.48 -14.35 -21.80
C TYR A 582 -24.77 -13.62 -22.21
N ALA A 583 -24.99 -13.42 -23.51
CA ALA A 583 -26.22 -12.84 -24.04
C ALA A 583 -27.45 -13.72 -23.73
N GLN A 584 -27.33 -15.04 -23.91
CA GLN A 584 -28.39 -16.00 -23.62
C GLN A 584 -28.71 -16.08 -22.12
N VAL A 585 -27.69 -16.07 -21.27
CA VAL A 585 -27.85 -16.04 -19.81
C VAL A 585 -28.59 -14.77 -19.37
N ASN A 586 -28.30 -13.61 -19.96
CA ASN A 586 -29.07 -12.40 -19.65
C ASN A 586 -30.57 -12.57 -19.95
N GLN A 587 -30.93 -13.19 -21.08
CA GLN A 587 -32.32 -13.47 -21.41
C GLN A 587 -32.95 -14.49 -20.45
N LEU A 588 -32.23 -15.56 -20.12
CA LEU A 588 -32.65 -16.57 -19.14
C LEU A 588 -32.93 -15.96 -17.76
N LEU A 589 -32.12 -14.98 -17.33
CA LEU A 589 -32.29 -14.27 -16.06
C LEU A 589 -33.39 -13.19 -16.11
N GLY A 590 -34.09 -13.05 -17.24
CA GLY A 590 -35.22 -12.14 -17.41
C GLY A 590 -34.86 -10.76 -17.94
N ASP A 591 -33.74 -10.60 -18.64
CA ASP A 591 -33.16 -9.34 -19.14
C ASP A 591 -32.89 -8.34 -18.00
N ILE A 592 -31.65 -8.32 -17.49
CA ILE A 592 -31.27 -7.52 -16.33
C ILE A 592 -30.28 -6.41 -16.68
N VAL A 593 -30.18 -5.43 -15.79
CA VAL A 593 -29.06 -4.47 -15.78
C VAL A 593 -27.78 -5.22 -15.40
N LYS A 594 -26.74 -5.09 -16.22
CA LYS A 594 -25.48 -5.80 -16.07
C LYS A 594 -24.36 -4.81 -15.76
N VAL A 595 -24.04 -4.66 -14.49
CA VAL A 595 -22.92 -3.84 -13.98
C VAL A 595 -22.36 -4.53 -12.75
N THR A 596 -21.19 -4.20 -12.23
CA THR A 596 -20.65 -4.91 -11.06
C THR A 596 -21.60 -4.74 -9.85
N PRO A 597 -22.01 -5.83 -9.17
CA PRO A 597 -21.59 -7.24 -9.32
C PRO A 597 -22.47 -8.13 -10.22
N THR A 598 -23.63 -7.68 -10.71
CA THR A 598 -24.55 -8.51 -11.53
C THR A 598 -23.91 -9.03 -12.82
N SER A 599 -23.13 -8.18 -13.51
CA SER A 599 -22.36 -8.57 -14.71
C SER A 599 -21.38 -9.74 -14.48
N LYS A 600 -20.78 -9.83 -13.28
CA LYS A 600 -19.92 -10.95 -12.90
C LYS A 600 -20.74 -12.23 -12.80
N ALA A 601 -21.89 -12.20 -12.15
CA ALA A 601 -22.75 -13.38 -12.00
C ALA A 601 -23.21 -13.92 -13.36
N VAL A 602 -23.56 -13.04 -14.31
CA VAL A 602 -23.87 -13.42 -15.70
C VAL A 602 -22.65 -14.08 -16.37
N GLY A 603 -21.44 -13.53 -16.18
CA GLY A 603 -20.19 -14.08 -16.69
C GLY A 603 -19.83 -15.46 -16.12
N ASP A 604 -19.93 -15.62 -14.79
CA ASP A 604 -19.64 -16.87 -14.10
C ASP A 604 -20.58 -17.99 -14.58
N LEU A 605 -21.86 -17.69 -14.79
CA LEU A 605 -22.82 -18.64 -15.34
C LEU A 605 -22.54 -18.95 -16.82
N ALA A 606 -22.19 -17.95 -17.62
CA ALA A 606 -21.81 -18.16 -19.03
C ALA A 606 -20.59 -19.09 -19.16
N LEU A 607 -19.55 -18.86 -18.36
CA LEU A 607 -18.37 -19.74 -18.33
C LEU A 607 -18.72 -21.16 -17.90
N LEU A 608 -19.56 -21.33 -16.87
CA LEU A 608 -20.02 -22.65 -16.42
C LEU A 608 -20.70 -23.40 -17.57
N LEU A 609 -21.63 -22.75 -18.28
CA LEU A 609 -22.37 -23.35 -19.38
C LEU A 609 -21.45 -23.79 -20.53
N VAL A 610 -20.58 -22.89 -21.00
CA VAL A 610 -19.66 -23.18 -22.11
C VAL A 610 -18.67 -24.29 -21.74
N THR A 611 -18.15 -24.29 -20.51
CA THR A 611 -17.25 -25.33 -20.00
C THR A 611 -17.92 -26.71 -19.98
N ASN A 612 -19.24 -26.75 -19.72
CA ASN A 612 -20.01 -27.99 -19.68
C ASN A 612 -20.66 -28.38 -21.02
N GLY A 613 -20.46 -27.58 -22.08
CA GLY A 613 -21.07 -27.79 -23.38
C GLY A 613 -22.60 -27.66 -23.37
N LEU A 614 -23.13 -26.76 -22.52
CA LEU A 614 -24.56 -26.53 -22.35
C LEU A 614 -24.98 -25.18 -22.95
N GLU A 615 -26.20 -25.11 -23.48
CA GLU A 615 -26.87 -23.86 -23.79
C GLU A 615 -27.66 -23.35 -22.58
N ALA A 616 -28.00 -22.05 -22.57
CA ALA A 616 -28.79 -21.48 -21.46
C ALA A 616 -30.17 -22.13 -21.31
N ALA A 617 -30.78 -22.58 -22.41
CA ALA A 617 -32.07 -23.27 -22.40
C ALA A 617 -32.01 -24.64 -21.69
N ASP A 618 -30.86 -25.32 -21.72
CA ASP A 618 -30.66 -26.62 -21.10
C ASP A 618 -30.71 -26.56 -19.57
N LEU A 619 -30.49 -25.38 -18.98
CA LEU A 619 -30.43 -25.19 -17.52
C LEU A 619 -31.77 -25.50 -16.83
N LEU A 620 -32.88 -25.27 -17.52
CA LEU A 620 -34.22 -25.57 -17.02
C LEU A 620 -34.63 -27.05 -17.17
N GLY A 621 -33.80 -27.86 -17.84
CA GLY A 621 -34.04 -29.30 -17.99
C GLY A 621 -33.66 -30.13 -16.76
N ASP A 622 -34.35 -31.26 -16.59
CA ASP A 622 -34.15 -32.19 -15.46
C ASP A 622 -33.01 -33.21 -15.66
N ALA A 623 -32.29 -33.15 -16.78
CA ALA A 623 -31.37 -34.22 -17.18
C ALA A 623 -30.03 -34.25 -16.42
N ARG A 624 -29.60 -33.16 -15.75
CA ARG A 624 -28.29 -33.06 -15.09
C ARG A 624 -28.30 -32.12 -13.88
N GLU A 625 -27.77 -32.56 -12.75
CA GLU A 625 -27.58 -31.71 -11.55
C GLU A 625 -26.24 -30.96 -11.66
N LEU A 626 -26.27 -29.63 -11.44
CA LEU A 626 -25.11 -28.74 -11.55
C LEU A 626 -24.90 -27.98 -10.24
N SER A 627 -23.64 -27.74 -9.89
CA SER A 627 -23.27 -26.79 -8.84
C SER A 627 -23.07 -25.41 -9.44
N TYR A 628 -23.82 -24.42 -8.95
CA TYR A 628 -23.78 -23.05 -9.46
C TYR A 628 -22.75 -22.20 -8.69
N PRO A 629 -22.10 -21.23 -9.36
CA PRO A 629 -21.23 -20.26 -8.68
C PRO A 629 -22.02 -19.46 -7.64
N GLU A 630 -21.38 -19.14 -6.51
CA GLU A 630 -22.02 -18.40 -5.42
C GLU A 630 -22.55 -17.03 -5.87
N SER A 631 -21.86 -16.37 -6.82
CA SER A 631 -22.30 -15.09 -7.41
C SER A 631 -23.68 -15.19 -8.08
N VAL A 632 -23.99 -16.33 -8.71
CA VAL A 632 -25.27 -16.59 -9.38
C VAL A 632 -26.36 -16.84 -8.33
N ILE A 633 -26.02 -17.60 -7.29
CA ILE A 633 -26.91 -17.84 -6.15
C ILE A 633 -27.23 -16.53 -5.45
N ASP A 634 -26.24 -15.71 -5.14
CA ASP A 634 -26.40 -14.40 -4.51
C ASP A 634 -27.30 -13.46 -5.32
N LEU A 635 -27.13 -13.44 -6.64
CA LEU A 635 -27.96 -12.65 -7.54
C LEU A 635 -29.43 -13.09 -7.46
N LEU A 636 -29.69 -14.37 -7.71
CA LEU A 636 -31.04 -14.92 -7.79
C LEU A 636 -31.74 -15.03 -6.43
N ALA A 637 -30.97 -15.15 -5.35
CA ALA A 637 -31.47 -15.09 -3.98
C ALA A 637 -31.91 -13.67 -3.59
N GLY A 638 -31.68 -12.65 -4.42
CA GLY A 638 -32.04 -11.26 -4.13
C GLY A 638 -31.04 -10.54 -3.22
N ARG A 639 -29.88 -11.14 -2.94
CA ARG A 639 -28.83 -10.52 -2.11
C ARG A 639 -28.17 -9.36 -2.85
N MET A 640 -28.28 -9.25 -4.17
CA MET A 640 -27.78 -8.10 -4.95
C MET A 640 -28.86 -7.06 -5.27
N GLY A 641 -30.06 -7.19 -4.70
CA GLY A 641 -31.23 -6.38 -5.02
C GLY A 641 -32.21 -7.10 -5.94
N GLN A 642 -33.19 -6.37 -6.47
CA GLN A 642 -34.27 -6.91 -7.29
C GLN A 642 -34.37 -6.19 -8.64
N PRO A 643 -34.44 -6.92 -9.77
CA PRO A 643 -34.66 -6.29 -11.07
C PRO A 643 -36.13 -5.85 -11.22
N PRO A 644 -36.43 -4.90 -12.13
CA PRO A 644 -37.80 -4.58 -12.49
C PRO A 644 -38.57 -5.84 -12.94
N GLY A 645 -39.69 -6.13 -12.28
CA GLY A 645 -40.51 -7.33 -12.54
C GLY A 645 -40.04 -8.62 -11.86
N GLY A 646 -38.93 -8.61 -11.12
CA GLY A 646 -38.37 -9.78 -10.44
C GLY A 646 -37.62 -10.74 -11.38
N PHE A 647 -36.99 -11.77 -10.79
CA PHE A 647 -36.35 -12.85 -11.54
C PHE A 647 -37.37 -13.92 -11.98
N PRO A 648 -37.14 -14.63 -13.10
CA PRO A 648 -38.01 -15.73 -13.53
C PRO A 648 -38.14 -16.84 -12.46
N PRO A 649 -39.35 -17.16 -11.95
CA PRO A 649 -39.52 -18.07 -10.81
C PRO A 649 -38.98 -19.49 -11.02
N GLU A 650 -39.05 -20.01 -12.24
CA GLU A 650 -38.49 -21.30 -12.64
C GLU A 650 -36.96 -21.34 -12.53
N VAL A 651 -36.27 -20.25 -12.88
CA VAL A 651 -34.81 -20.15 -12.76
C VAL A 651 -34.41 -20.05 -11.29
N VAL A 652 -35.13 -19.26 -10.51
CA VAL A 652 -34.89 -19.15 -9.05
C VAL A 652 -35.06 -20.51 -8.37
N ARG A 653 -36.15 -21.24 -8.64
CA ARG A 653 -36.38 -22.59 -8.08
C ARG A 653 -35.33 -23.62 -8.50
N ARG A 654 -34.74 -23.46 -9.69
CA ARG A 654 -33.72 -24.36 -10.21
C ARG A 654 -32.35 -24.18 -9.55
N ILE A 655 -32.00 -22.94 -9.19
CA ILE A 655 -30.66 -22.58 -8.73
C ILE A 655 -30.60 -22.32 -7.22
N VAL A 656 -31.62 -21.67 -6.66
CA VAL A 656 -31.63 -21.19 -5.28
C VAL A 656 -32.50 -22.08 -4.40
N ARG A 657 -32.01 -22.44 -3.21
CA ARG A 657 -32.80 -23.22 -2.26
C ARG A 657 -33.89 -22.32 -1.62
N PRO A 658 -35.08 -22.86 -1.29
CA PRO A 658 -36.19 -22.04 -0.78
C PRO A 658 -35.86 -21.19 0.46
N GLY A 659 -34.97 -21.64 1.33
CA GLY A 659 -34.56 -20.92 2.55
C GLY A 659 -33.56 -19.78 2.33
N ASP A 660 -32.96 -19.67 1.15
CA ASP A 660 -31.88 -18.73 0.86
C ASP A 660 -32.37 -17.40 0.25
N VAL A 661 -33.65 -17.32 -0.13
CA VAL A 661 -34.26 -16.16 -0.78
C VAL A 661 -34.45 -15.00 0.21
N VAL A 662 -33.98 -13.82 -0.17
CA VAL A 662 -34.07 -12.58 0.61
C VAL A 662 -35.19 -11.70 0.05
N THR A 663 -36.11 -11.30 0.93
CA THR A 663 -37.19 -10.34 0.61
C THR A 663 -36.87 -8.97 1.20
N GLY A 664 -36.97 -7.91 0.40
CA GLY A 664 -36.64 -6.55 0.84
C GLY A 664 -35.15 -6.24 0.70
N ARG A 665 -34.71 -5.11 1.30
CA ARG A 665 -33.36 -4.59 1.10
C ARG A 665 -32.32 -5.44 1.86
N PRO A 666 -31.29 -5.98 1.19
CA PRO A 666 -30.31 -6.86 1.86
C PRO A 666 -29.58 -6.23 3.04
N GLY A 667 -29.29 -4.92 3.00
CA GLY A 667 -28.64 -4.24 4.13
C GLY A 667 -29.54 -4.10 5.38
N LEU A 668 -30.86 -4.15 5.22
CA LEU A 668 -31.82 -4.02 6.34
C LEU A 668 -31.85 -5.27 7.23
N SER A 669 -31.50 -6.44 6.69
CA SER A 669 -31.46 -7.69 7.46
C SER A 669 -30.13 -7.90 8.18
N LEU A 670 -29.12 -7.04 7.96
CA LEU A 670 -27.82 -7.12 8.62
C LEU A 670 -27.83 -6.36 9.95
N PRO A 671 -27.26 -6.91 11.03
CA PRO A 671 -27.06 -6.16 12.26
C PRO A 671 -26.09 -5.00 12.03
N PRO A 672 -26.26 -3.85 12.74
CA PRO A 672 -25.30 -2.76 12.68
C PRO A 672 -23.87 -3.22 12.98
N ALA A 673 -22.90 -2.70 12.24
CA ALA A 673 -21.49 -3.00 12.51
C ALA A 673 -21.04 -2.38 13.84
N ASP A 674 -20.22 -3.10 14.60
CA ASP A 674 -19.62 -2.62 15.84
C ASP A 674 -18.29 -1.90 15.55
N PHE A 675 -18.34 -0.57 15.50
CA PHE A 675 -17.18 0.27 15.24
C PHE A 675 -16.16 0.25 16.38
N GLN A 676 -16.58 0.07 17.64
CA GLN A 676 -15.66 0.04 18.79
C GLN A 676 -14.84 -1.26 18.80
N ALA A 677 -15.51 -2.38 18.51
CA ALA A 677 -14.82 -3.66 18.35
C ALA A 677 -13.84 -3.61 17.17
N ALA A 678 -14.24 -3.04 16.04
CA ALA A 678 -13.38 -2.86 14.88
C ALA A 678 -12.18 -1.94 15.17
N GLU A 679 -12.39 -0.82 15.85
CA GLU A 679 -11.32 0.10 16.28
C GLU A 679 -10.28 -0.59 17.15
N LYS A 680 -10.71 -1.40 18.12
CA LYS A 680 -9.82 -2.19 18.96
C LYS A 680 -8.99 -3.18 18.13
N GLN A 681 -9.64 -3.96 17.27
CA GLN A 681 -8.95 -4.93 16.40
C GLN A 681 -7.93 -4.27 15.48
N VAL A 682 -8.29 -3.14 14.88
CA VAL A 682 -7.40 -2.39 13.99
C VAL A 682 -6.23 -1.80 14.78
N THR A 683 -6.48 -1.24 15.97
CA THR A 683 -5.42 -0.68 16.85
C THR A 683 -4.39 -1.76 17.21
N ASP A 684 -4.85 -2.95 17.58
CA ASP A 684 -3.98 -4.09 17.88
C ASP A 684 -3.18 -4.54 16.65
N LEU A 685 -3.78 -4.47 15.46
CA LEU A 685 -3.17 -4.87 14.20
C LEU A 685 -2.10 -3.87 13.69
N VAL A 686 -2.37 -2.57 13.78
CA VAL A 686 -1.48 -1.51 13.25
C VAL A 686 -0.44 -1.04 14.28
N GLY A 687 -0.66 -1.31 15.57
CA GLY A 687 0.26 -0.92 16.65
C GLY A 687 0.22 0.57 17.01
N HIS A 688 -0.82 1.28 16.57
CA HIS A 688 -1.11 2.68 16.93
C HIS A 688 -2.62 2.89 16.99
N ALA A 689 -3.06 4.04 17.53
CA ALA A 689 -4.47 4.38 17.55
C ALA A 689 -5.05 4.36 16.13
N ALA A 690 -6.08 3.53 15.92
CA ALA A 690 -6.70 3.36 14.62
C ALA A 690 -7.45 4.64 14.20
N SER A 691 -7.21 5.10 12.98
CA SER A 691 -7.99 6.20 12.39
C SER A 691 -9.37 5.70 11.90
N PRO A 692 -10.38 6.58 11.81
CA PRO A 692 -11.69 6.21 11.24
C PRO A 692 -11.60 5.57 9.85
N ARG A 693 -10.63 6.01 9.05
CA ARG A 693 -10.37 5.51 7.69
C ARG A 693 -9.84 4.09 7.68
N GLU A 694 -8.97 3.74 8.62
CA GLU A 694 -8.48 2.36 8.79
C GLU A 694 -9.58 1.44 9.28
N VAL A 695 -10.40 1.90 10.23
CA VAL A 695 -11.59 1.16 10.71
C VAL A 695 -12.56 0.90 9.57
N LEU A 696 -12.88 1.89 8.75
CA LEU A 696 -13.74 1.72 7.57
C LEU A 696 -13.11 0.79 6.53
N SER A 697 -11.80 0.87 6.29
CA SER A 697 -11.10 -0.02 5.37
C SER A 697 -11.14 -1.46 5.85
N TRP A 698 -11.01 -1.70 7.15
CA TRP A 698 -11.19 -3.01 7.78
C TRP A 698 -12.63 -3.52 7.67
N LEU A 699 -13.63 -2.70 7.98
CA LEU A 699 -15.04 -3.09 7.89
C LEU A 699 -15.47 -3.46 6.47
N LEU A 700 -14.92 -2.75 5.47
CA LEU A 700 -15.20 -3.04 4.06
C LEU A 700 -14.38 -4.24 3.54
N TYR A 701 -13.12 -4.37 3.98
CA TYR A 701 -12.11 -5.21 3.36
C TYR A 701 -11.15 -5.89 4.36
N GLY A 702 -11.68 -6.50 5.43
CA GLY A 702 -10.87 -7.01 6.57
C GLY A 702 -9.61 -7.78 6.20
N ARG A 703 -9.72 -8.85 5.40
CA ARG A 703 -8.55 -9.63 4.96
C ARG A 703 -7.56 -8.81 4.11
N VAL A 704 -8.06 -8.00 3.19
CA VAL A 704 -7.20 -7.20 2.30
C VAL A 704 -6.45 -6.14 3.09
N PHE A 705 -7.14 -5.50 4.04
CA PHE A 705 -6.55 -4.51 4.93
C PHE A 705 -5.47 -5.16 5.80
N GLN A 706 -5.72 -6.36 6.34
CA GLN A 706 -4.71 -7.13 7.08
C GLN A 706 -3.47 -7.43 6.23
N ASP A 707 -3.67 -7.96 5.02
CA ASP A 707 -2.57 -8.27 4.10
C ASP A 707 -1.79 -6.98 3.70
N TYR A 708 -2.49 -5.86 3.57
CA TYR A 708 -1.89 -4.54 3.30
C TYR A 708 -1.05 -4.03 4.48
N VAL A 709 -1.58 -4.09 5.71
CA VAL A 709 -0.84 -3.67 6.92
C VAL A 709 0.40 -4.54 7.13
N GLN A 710 0.29 -5.86 6.94
CA GLN A 710 1.43 -6.76 7.02
C GLN A 710 2.50 -6.43 5.98
N HIS A 711 2.09 -6.16 4.74
CA HIS A 711 3.00 -5.72 3.69
C HIS A 711 3.69 -4.39 4.04
N ALA A 712 2.94 -3.40 4.53
CA ALA A 712 3.50 -2.11 4.94
C ALA A 712 4.44 -2.23 6.15
N ALA A 713 4.15 -3.13 7.09
CA ALA A 713 5.03 -3.43 8.22
C ALA A 713 6.37 -4.03 7.75
N GLN A 714 6.33 -4.90 6.74
CA GLN A 714 7.52 -5.52 6.14
C GLN A 714 8.32 -4.53 5.27
N TYR A 715 7.68 -3.92 4.28
CA TYR A 715 8.36 -3.19 3.20
C TYR A 715 8.27 -1.66 3.30
N GLY A 716 7.49 -1.14 4.26
CA GLY A 716 7.20 0.28 4.36
C GLY A 716 6.26 0.75 3.25
N ASP A 717 6.26 2.07 3.02
CA ASP A 717 5.43 2.70 2.00
C ASP A 717 6.08 2.54 0.61
N VAL A 718 5.58 1.59 -0.18
CA VAL A 718 6.05 1.33 -1.54
C VAL A 718 5.37 2.22 -2.59
N SER A 719 4.43 3.09 -2.20
CA SER A 719 3.76 4.01 -3.13
C SER A 719 4.72 5.07 -3.69
N VAL A 720 5.78 5.41 -2.93
CA VAL A 720 6.82 6.39 -3.34
C VAL A 720 7.76 5.88 -4.43
N LEU A 721 7.77 4.58 -4.71
CA LEU A 721 8.64 4.01 -5.74
C LEU A 721 8.13 4.39 -7.14
N PRO A 722 9.01 4.70 -8.11
CA PRO A 722 8.61 4.82 -9.52
C PRO A 722 7.95 3.53 -10.02
N THR A 723 6.92 3.67 -10.86
CA THR A 723 6.10 2.53 -11.32
C THR A 723 6.90 1.39 -11.95
N PRO A 724 7.87 1.63 -12.86
CA PRO A 724 8.72 0.55 -13.39
C PRO A 724 9.55 -0.17 -12.32
N ALA A 725 10.03 0.54 -11.30
CA ALA A 725 10.77 -0.06 -10.20
C ALA A 725 9.87 -0.86 -9.25
N PHE A 726 8.64 -0.39 -9.02
CA PHE A 726 7.63 -1.13 -8.26
C PHE A 726 7.22 -2.45 -8.96
N LEU A 727 7.04 -2.41 -10.29
CA LEU A 727 6.56 -3.57 -11.05
C LEU A 727 7.66 -4.57 -11.41
N GLU A 728 8.89 -4.12 -11.63
CA GLU A 728 9.97 -4.94 -12.22
C GLU A 728 11.32 -4.84 -11.50
N GLY A 729 11.44 -3.99 -10.47
CA GLY A 729 12.72 -3.65 -9.84
C GLY A 729 13.61 -2.78 -10.76
N PRO A 730 14.65 -2.11 -10.21
CA PRO A 730 15.68 -1.47 -11.02
C PRO A 730 16.52 -2.49 -11.79
N LYS A 731 17.07 -2.10 -12.94
CA LYS A 731 18.09 -2.85 -13.68
C LYS A 731 19.50 -2.53 -13.16
N PRO A 732 20.50 -3.42 -13.34
CA PRO A 732 21.88 -3.12 -12.96
C PRO A 732 22.35 -1.80 -13.60
N GLY A 733 22.88 -0.90 -12.78
CA GLY A 733 23.31 0.44 -13.18
C GLY A 733 22.19 1.50 -13.22
N GLU A 734 20.92 1.13 -13.09
CA GLU A 734 19.80 2.08 -12.98
C GLU A 734 19.83 2.79 -11.63
N GLU A 735 19.72 4.12 -11.66
CA GLU A 735 19.64 4.99 -10.48
C GLU A 735 18.21 5.50 -10.31
N LEU A 736 17.69 5.35 -9.09
CA LEU A 736 16.35 5.78 -8.69
C LEU A 736 16.49 6.91 -7.67
N ALA A 737 15.78 8.02 -7.89
CA ALA A 737 15.55 9.04 -6.88
C ALA A 737 14.16 8.82 -6.26
N VAL A 738 14.12 8.51 -4.96
CA VAL A 738 12.89 8.17 -4.23
C VAL A 738 12.69 9.17 -3.10
N ASP A 739 11.71 10.06 -3.24
CA ASP A 739 11.35 11.02 -2.20
C ASP A 739 10.50 10.33 -1.13
N ILE A 740 11.01 10.28 0.10
CA ILE A 740 10.32 9.63 1.23
C ILE A 740 9.62 10.64 2.16
N GLU A 741 10.11 11.88 2.18
CA GLU A 741 9.56 13.05 2.87
C GLU A 741 10.04 14.31 2.14
N PRO A 742 9.35 15.46 2.28
CA PRO A 742 9.86 16.73 1.76
C PRO A 742 11.30 16.99 2.21
N GLY A 743 12.21 17.19 1.23
CA GLY A 743 13.63 17.41 1.47
C GLY A 743 14.46 16.16 1.79
N LYS A 744 13.88 14.95 1.73
CA LYS A 744 14.58 13.67 1.94
C LYS A 744 14.38 12.75 0.75
N THR A 745 15.43 12.66 -0.08
CA THR A 745 15.49 11.78 -1.24
C THR A 745 16.48 10.64 -0.99
N LEU A 746 16.07 9.42 -1.32
CA LEU A 746 16.94 8.25 -1.39
C LEU A 746 17.40 8.07 -2.84
N VAL A 747 18.71 8.13 -3.06
CA VAL A 747 19.34 7.77 -4.34
C VAL A 747 19.75 6.31 -4.26
N ILE A 748 19.04 5.45 -4.97
CA ILE A 748 19.22 3.99 -4.94
C ILE A 748 19.73 3.54 -6.29
N ARG A 749 20.85 2.82 -6.33
CA ARG A 749 21.40 2.23 -7.55
C ARG A 749 21.62 0.74 -7.37
N LEU A 750 21.10 -0.09 -8.27
CA LEU A 750 21.35 -1.53 -8.25
C LEU A 750 22.76 -1.80 -8.81
N LEU A 751 23.61 -2.48 -8.03
CA LEU A 751 24.95 -2.84 -8.44
C LEU A 751 24.98 -4.23 -9.08
N SER A 752 24.52 -5.25 -8.35
CA SER A 752 24.52 -6.64 -8.82
C SER A 752 23.63 -7.53 -7.94
N VAL A 753 23.32 -8.72 -8.43
CA VAL A 753 22.63 -9.79 -7.69
C VAL A 753 23.60 -10.97 -7.58
N GLY A 754 23.82 -11.46 -6.36
CA GLY A 754 24.68 -12.60 -6.11
C GLY A 754 24.06 -13.94 -6.53
N GLU A 755 24.92 -14.95 -6.62
CA GLU A 755 24.49 -16.35 -6.75
C GLU A 755 23.71 -16.81 -5.50
N PRO A 756 22.87 -17.86 -5.62
CA PRO A 756 22.19 -18.42 -4.46
C PRO A 756 23.17 -18.97 -3.45
N HIS A 757 22.91 -18.65 -2.19
CA HIS A 757 23.50 -19.30 -1.04
C HIS A 757 22.88 -20.68 -0.83
N ILE A 758 23.56 -21.52 -0.05
CA ILE A 758 23.13 -22.90 0.27
C ILE A 758 21.76 -22.91 0.99
N ASP A 759 21.45 -21.85 1.74
CA ASP A 759 20.19 -21.71 2.48
C ASP A 759 19.00 -21.25 1.63
N GLY A 760 19.22 -21.06 0.33
CA GLY A 760 18.20 -20.65 -0.64
C GLY A 760 18.00 -19.15 -0.77
N THR A 761 18.85 -18.34 -0.15
CA THR A 761 18.80 -16.88 -0.26
C THR A 761 19.77 -16.37 -1.32
N ARG A 762 19.53 -15.17 -1.84
CA ARG A 762 20.46 -14.40 -2.66
C ARG A 762 20.77 -13.08 -1.98
N THR A 763 22.00 -12.62 -2.10
CA THR A 763 22.35 -11.25 -1.69
C THR A 763 22.25 -10.30 -2.88
N VAL A 764 21.43 -9.25 -2.73
CA VAL A 764 21.30 -8.17 -3.71
C VAL A 764 22.11 -6.97 -3.22
N PHE A 765 22.98 -6.43 -4.07
CA PHE A 765 23.87 -5.32 -3.75
C PHE A 765 23.36 -4.03 -4.37
N PHE A 766 23.11 -3.03 -3.52
CA PHE A 766 22.72 -1.69 -3.88
C PHE A 766 23.79 -0.68 -3.46
N GLU A 767 23.71 0.50 -4.03
CA GLU A 767 24.25 1.72 -3.46
C GLU A 767 23.08 2.61 -3.03
N LEU A 768 23.13 3.12 -1.80
CA LEU A 768 22.13 4.01 -1.22
C LEU A 768 22.83 5.29 -0.77
N ASN A 769 22.52 6.42 -1.39
CA ASN A 769 23.14 7.72 -1.12
C ASN A 769 24.68 7.65 -1.14
N GLY A 770 25.24 6.97 -2.14
CA GLY A 770 26.69 6.76 -2.31
C GLY A 770 27.31 5.70 -1.38
N GLN A 771 26.49 4.95 -0.62
CA GLN A 771 26.98 3.91 0.30
C GLN A 771 26.58 2.51 -0.15
N PRO A 772 27.50 1.53 -0.16
CA PRO A 772 27.12 0.15 -0.45
C PRO A 772 26.15 -0.37 0.61
N ARG A 773 25.14 -1.10 0.13
CA ARG A 773 24.12 -1.80 0.90
C ARG A 773 23.93 -3.18 0.31
N SER A 774 23.67 -4.15 1.16
CA SER A 774 23.36 -5.51 0.74
C SER A 774 22.11 -5.96 1.47
N VAL A 775 21.20 -6.60 0.74
CA VAL A 775 19.98 -7.20 1.30
C VAL A 775 19.97 -8.68 0.95
N SER A 776 19.66 -9.54 1.93
CA SER A 776 19.47 -10.97 1.68
C SER A 776 17.99 -11.27 1.49
N VAL A 777 17.63 -12.00 0.43
CA VAL A 777 16.25 -12.33 0.09
C VAL A 777 16.14 -13.80 -0.30
N ALA A 778 15.08 -14.48 0.13
CA ALA A 778 14.82 -15.87 -0.26
C ALA A 778 14.50 -15.95 -1.76
N ASP A 779 15.17 -16.84 -2.49
CA ASP A 779 14.85 -17.17 -3.88
C ASP A 779 13.80 -18.28 -3.90
N LYS A 780 12.55 -17.88 -4.13
CA LYS A 780 11.37 -18.76 -4.13
C LYS A 780 11.43 -19.83 -5.22
N SER A 781 12.29 -19.66 -6.24
CA SER A 781 12.50 -20.70 -7.26
C SER A 781 13.31 -21.89 -6.75
N LEU A 782 14.01 -21.72 -5.61
CA LEU A 782 14.86 -22.73 -4.99
C LEU A 782 14.21 -23.42 -3.79
N GLU A 783 13.06 -22.94 -3.30
CA GLU A 783 12.32 -23.55 -2.18
C GLU A 783 12.02 -25.04 -2.40
N ALA A 784 11.76 -25.47 -3.64
CA ALA A 784 11.54 -26.88 -3.96
C ALA A 784 12.80 -27.76 -3.83
N LYS A 785 14.00 -27.17 -3.68
CA LYS A 785 15.30 -27.89 -3.65
C LYS A 785 16.00 -27.87 -2.30
N ILE A 786 15.51 -27.12 -1.31
CA ILE A 786 16.21 -26.90 -0.04
C ILE A 786 15.31 -27.37 1.10
N GLN A 787 15.60 -28.55 1.65
CA GLN A 787 15.00 -29.01 2.90
C GLN A 787 15.48 -28.11 4.06
N ARG A 788 14.80 -26.99 4.31
CA ARG A 788 14.90 -26.30 5.61
C ARG A 788 14.29 -27.21 6.67
N ARG A 789 15.02 -27.48 7.75
CA ARG A 789 14.47 -28.24 8.88
C ARG A 789 13.51 -27.32 9.64
N PRO A 790 12.31 -27.80 10.02
CA PRO A 790 11.33 -26.99 10.73
C PRO A 790 11.86 -26.55 12.10
N LYS A 791 11.34 -25.45 12.65
CA LYS A 791 11.53 -25.10 14.06
C LYS A 791 10.49 -25.82 14.92
N ALA A 792 10.85 -26.19 16.14
CA ALA A 792 9.92 -26.80 17.08
C ALA A 792 8.79 -25.82 17.43
N ALA A 793 7.55 -26.28 17.33
CA ALA A 793 6.37 -25.47 17.62
C ALA A 793 6.31 -25.10 19.11
N VAL A 794 6.08 -23.82 19.40
CA VAL A 794 6.00 -23.31 20.78
C VAL A 794 4.81 -23.97 21.50
N GLY A 795 5.09 -24.79 22.51
CA GLY A 795 4.08 -25.48 23.32
C GLY A 795 3.71 -26.89 22.86
N ASP A 796 4.28 -27.40 21.75
CA ASP A 796 4.09 -28.81 21.37
C ASP A 796 5.09 -29.70 22.12
N ALA A 797 4.59 -30.40 23.16
CA ALA A 797 5.39 -31.31 23.98
C ALA A 797 5.89 -32.57 23.25
N ARG A 798 5.62 -32.73 21.94
CA ARG A 798 6.18 -33.79 21.09
C ARG A 798 7.44 -33.34 20.36
N GLU A 799 7.75 -32.05 20.33
CA GLU A 799 8.82 -31.49 19.54
C GLU A 799 9.95 -30.95 20.42
N VAL A 800 11.18 -31.40 20.18
CA VAL A 800 12.37 -30.93 20.88
C VAL A 800 13.15 -30.01 19.96
N GLY A 801 13.24 -28.73 20.31
CA GLY A 801 14.05 -27.75 19.60
C GLY A 801 15.48 -27.67 20.16
N ALA A 802 16.44 -27.24 19.34
CA ALA A 802 17.77 -26.92 19.83
C ALA A 802 17.72 -25.70 20.78
N PRO A 803 18.28 -25.78 22.00
CA PRO A 803 18.18 -24.71 22.99
C PRO A 803 18.99 -23.45 22.61
N MET A 804 19.99 -23.61 21.74
CA MET A 804 20.88 -22.56 21.27
C MET A 804 21.51 -22.96 19.94
N PRO A 805 22.04 -22.01 19.14
CA PRO A 805 22.79 -22.34 17.94
C PRO A 805 24.09 -23.07 18.29
N GLY A 806 24.46 -24.08 17.52
CA GLY A 806 25.66 -24.88 17.77
C GLY A 806 25.86 -26.02 16.77
N LEU A 807 26.86 -26.86 17.01
CA LEU A 807 27.16 -28.05 16.20
C LEU A 807 26.79 -29.31 16.99
N ILE A 808 26.00 -30.22 16.42
CA ILE A 808 25.68 -31.49 17.07
C ILE A 808 26.95 -32.35 17.19
N VAL A 809 27.34 -32.73 18.42
CA VAL A 809 28.53 -33.54 18.70
C VAL A 809 28.18 -35.02 18.73
N THR A 810 27.12 -35.38 19.47
CA THR A 810 26.66 -36.76 19.58
C THR A 810 25.14 -36.83 19.57
N VAL A 811 24.61 -37.92 19.01
CA VAL A 811 23.18 -38.27 19.06
C VAL A 811 23.08 -39.60 19.80
N ALA A 812 22.38 -39.61 20.93
CA ALA A 812 22.32 -40.74 21.86
C ALA A 812 21.08 -41.63 21.70
N VAL A 813 20.15 -41.24 20.81
CA VAL A 813 18.88 -41.93 20.56
C VAL A 813 18.65 -42.16 19.07
N ARG A 814 17.79 -43.11 18.73
CA ARG A 814 17.39 -43.44 17.36
C ARG A 814 15.86 -43.45 17.23
N PRO A 815 15.33 -43.24 16.01
CA PRO A 815 13.92 -43.49 15.72
C PRO A 815 13.49 -44.89 16.21
N GLY A 816 12.43 -44.94 17.00
CA GLY A 816 11.88 -46.14 17.61
C GLY A 816 12.26 -46.37 19.07
N ASP A 817 13.26 -45.65 19.62
CA ASP A 817 13.71 -45.82 21.00
C ASP A 817 12.67 -45.30 21.99
N THR A 818 12.45 -46.03 23.09
CA THR A 818 11.70 -45.54 24.25
C THR A 818 12.67 -44.81 25.17
N VAL A 819 12.37 -43.55 25.51
CA VAL A 819 13.17 -42.72 26.41
C VAL A 819 12.39 -42.35 27.66
N THR A 820 13.10 -42.20 28.77
CA THR A 820 12.54 -41.69 30.03
C THR A 820 12.93 -40.23 30.26
N LYS A 821 12.12 -39.51 31.03
CA LYS A 821 12.38 -38.12 31.43
C LYS A 821 13.76 -38.01 32.09
N GLY A 822 14.58 -37.09 31.61
CA GLY A 822 15.96 -36.88 32.04
C GLY A 822 17.00 -37.72 31.29
N GLN A 823 16.59 -38.59 30.36
CA GLN A 823 17.53 -39.34 29.51
C GLN A 823 18.19 -38.42 28.48
N LYS A 824 19.48 -38.61 28.24
CA LYS A 824 20.24 -37.86 27.22
C LYS A 824 19.72 -38.19 25.82
N LEU A 825 19.37 -37.16 25.05
CA LEU A 825 18.95 -37.28 23.64
C LEU A 825 20.12 -37.01 22.69
N LEU A 826 20.82 -35.89 22.87
CA LEU A 826 21.96 -35.49 22.06
C LEU A 826 22.87 -34.53 22.84
N SER A 827 24.06 -34.26 22.32
CA SER A 827 24.88 -33.13 22.76
C SER A 827 25.24 -32.22 21.59
N LEU A 828 25.31 -30.93 21.87
CA LEU A 828 25.69 -29.89 20.94
C LEU A 828 26.82 -29.06 21.53
N GLU A 829 27.77 -28.68 20.70
CA GLU A 829 28.87 -27.79 21.07
C GLU A 829 28.55 -26.38 20.59
N ALA A 830 28.59 -25.44 21.52
CA ALA A 830 28.56 -24.02 21.24
C ALA A 830 29.63 -23.36 22.09
N MET A 831 30.47 -22.50 21.49
CA MET A 831 31.53 -21.79 22.19
C MET A 831 32.53 -22.69 22.96
N LYS A 832 32.91 -23.86 22.41
CA LYS A 832 33.79 -24.86 23.06
C LYS A 832 33.21 -25.46 24.36
N MET A 833 31.92 -25.23 24.62
CA MET A 833 31.17 -25.83 25.70
C MET A 833 30.20 -26.85 25.11
N GLU A 834 30.26 -28.08 25.61
CA GLU A 834 29.33 -29.13 25.23
C GLU A 834 28.08 -29.08 26.12
N THR A 835 26.93 -28.79 25.50
CA THR A 835 25.63 -28.76 26.16
C THR A 835 24.86 -30.03 25.79
N THR A 836 24.37 -30.74 26.81
CA THR A 836 23.55 -31.95 26.61
C THR A 836 22.07 -31.60 26.62
N VAL A 837 21.34 -32.07 25.61
CA VAL A 837 19.87 -31.97 25.52
C VAL A 837 19.25 -33.25 26.08
N TYR A 838 18.34 -33.10 27.05
CA TYR A 838 17.68 -34.19 27.76
C TYR A 838 16.22 -34.31 27.36
N ALA A 839 15.66 -35.51 27.52
CA ALA A 839 14.23 -35.76 27.33
C ALA A 839 13.42 -35.08 28.45
N GLU A 840 12.51 -34.18 28.09
CA GLU A 840 11.66 -33.49 29.07
C GLU A 840 10.49 -34.35 29.57
N ARG A 841 10.26 -35.50 28.93
CA ARG A 841 9.17 -36.44 29.19
C ARG A 841 9.55 -37.87 28.83
N ASP A 842 8.74 -38.82 29.31
CA ASP A 842 8.71 -40.18 28.78
C ASP A 842 8.04 -40.18 27.40
N GLY A 843 8.56 -40.99 26.48
CA GLY A 843 7.99 -41.10 25.14
C GLY A 843 8.78 -42.03 24.23
N LYS A 844 8.20 -42.34 23.07
CA LYS A 844 8.87 -43.07 22.00
C LYS A 844 9.34 -42.09 20.94
N VAL A 845 10.61 -42.14 20.56
CA VAL A 845 11.18 -41.27 19.53
C VAL A 845 10.61 -41.69 18.16
N ALA A 846 9.94 -40.78 17.47
CA ALA A 846 9.45 -41.00 16.10
C ALA A 846 10.55 -40.68 15.08
N GLU A 847 11.18 -39.52 15.23
CA GLU A 847 12.17 -39.01 14.28
C GLU A 847 13.33 -38.35 15.02
N VAL A 848 14.54 -38.57 14.50
CA VAL A 848 15.73 -37.79 14.85
C VAL A 848 16.18 -37.08 13.59
N LEU A 849 16.10 -35.75 13.61
CA LEU A 849 16.23 -34.91 12.41
C LEU A 849 17.66 -34.38 12.24
N VAL A 850 18.60 -34.80 13.07
CA VAL A 850 19.99 -34.33 13.09
C VAL A 850 20.98 -35.49 13.23
N SER A 851 22.24 -35.24 12.85
CA SER A 851 23.35 -36.18 12.96
C SER A 851 24.61 -35.49 13.50
N PRO A 852 25.58 -36.21 14.06
CA PRO A 852 26.87 -35.61 14.45
C PRO A 852 27.50 -34.80 13.31
N GLY A 853 27.98 -33.59 13.61
CA GLY A 853 28.50 -32.63 12.64
C GLY A 853 27.43 -31.74 11.98
N THR A 854 26.16 -31.86 12.35
CA THR A 854 25.08 -30.98 11.83
C THR A 854 25.09 -29.64 12.58
N PRO A 855 25.19 -28.47 11.89
CA PRO A 855 24.93 -27.18 12.52
C PRO A 855 23.43 -26.96 12.72
N VAL A 856 23.05 -26.39 13.86
CA VAL A 856 21.65 -26.10 14.20
C VAL A 856 21.50 -24.66 14.69
N GLU A 857 20.36 -24.03 14.41
CA GLU A 857 19.94 -22.74 14.98
C GLU A 857 19.10 -22.92 16.25
N ALA A 858 18.92 -21.83 17.02
CA ALA A 858 17.98 -21.83 18.13
C ALA A 858 16.55 -22.19 17.68
N ALA A 859 15.92 -23.07 18.46
CA ALA A 859 14.60 -23.65 18.25
C ALA A 859 14.45 -24.54 17.00
N GLU A 860 15.51 -24.85 16.26
CA GLU A 860 15.44 -25.80 15.15
C GLU A 860 15.08 -27.20 15.66
N LEU A 861 14.14 -27.89 15.00
CA LEU A 861 13.62 -29.19 15.46
C LEU A 861 14.69 -30.27 15.34
N VAL A 862 15.06 -30.88 16.46
CA VAL A 862 16.11 -31.91 16.51
C VAL A 862 15.57 -33.32 16.75
N VAL A 863 14.51 -33.47 17.54
CA VAL A 863 13.86 -34.77 17.85
C VAL A 863 12.35 -34.59 17.90
N ARG A 864 11.60 -35.56 17.39
CA ARG A 864 10.14 -35.63 17.49
C ARG A 864 9.71 -36.94 18.15
N TYR A 865 8.78 -36.87 19.10
CA TYR A 865 8.14 -38.02 19.73
C TYR A 865 6.96 -38.53 18.89
N ALA A 866 6.67 -39.82 18.98
CA ALA A 866 5.47 -40.43 18.40
C ALA A 866 4.21 -39.96 19.14
N ASP A 867 3.09 -39.95 18.42
CA ASP A 867 1.78 -39.81 19.04
C ASP A 867 1.53 -40.97 20.00
N ALA A 868 0.92 -40.64 21.15
CA ALA A 868 0.71 -41.55 22.28
C ALA A 868 -0.15 -42.76 21.93
#